data_AF-C9RAN1-F1
#
_entry.id   AF-C9RAN1-F1
#
_cell.length_a   1.000
_cell.length_b   1.000
_cell.length_c   1.000
_cell.angle_alpha   90.00
_cell.angle_beta   90.00
_cell.angle_gamma   90.00
#
_symmetry.space_group_name_H-M   'P 1'
#
loop_
_entity.id
_entity.type
_entity.pdbx_description
1 polymer ?
#
loop_
_entity_poly.entity_id
_entity_poly.type
_entity_poly.pdbx_seq_one_letter_code
_entity_poly.pdbx_strand_id
1 'polypeptide(L)'
;MVVEGKSFWRGLLKEPRIKRVGAALFLFLCLTLLAAFQFFPEGTDLEVGQVAPRTIKAPRAAVFEDKVRTEELRREAQARVPKVYDIDPKVLESIRKDMRDSIEAVIAAAKSPAQGEAARVALVKSSLPFPISDDLAQALLNLPESRLRQLGSYLDTLVTQVMVKGVKQEDLQATKEQLRERIKLLALDPVEERFAQLIIQHTLRPNSFYNPVQTEILQQQAREAVPPVVVTIRPGEKIIGEGEVVTPEHIAKLKAVGLYHSRPSFGTVVGIALMMALLTFAFFYYIYQQHPNVYRDANQLYLISFVVVGVLLLAKFILAVDVQQWPSLGSKLGYAVPVAVVGMLLAVLINSRLAVVAVALTALLVGMLADNQLRFALAGMLTGLAGVYGVAKLHRRRDLVRAGMLTGLTGVGVTWGIELASQTPLAILGPAGLALGILNGLLSTILTNGALPVLEHLGGITSPVRLLELTSPSEPLLKRLAWEAPGTYHHSVMVANLGEAAAEAIGADILTVRAGAYYHDIGKLRRPSFFAENLLGSENPHDRLAPSLSTLIITSHVKDGVEIAREYKLPEKIIEIIEQHHGTSLVSCFYQKALQAEQKGIQEADFRYPGPKPQTREAAIVMLADSVEAAVRSMNHPPPGQIEGLVRRIIKEKLHDGQLDECALTFRDLELIAHAFVHVLTGLFHTRVEYPRVENGKGAMSYDGDSPESAREGEGRERVAVSRQAGG
;
A
#
# COMPACT_ATOMS: atom_id res chain seq x y z
N MET A 1 30.06 -30.92 11.43
CA MET A 1 29.89 -29.49 11.08
C MET A 1 28.50 -29.10 10.56
N VAL A 2 27.87 -29.80 9.60
CA VAL A 2 26.51 -29.40 9.10
C VAL A 2 25.36 -29.74 10.07
N VAL A 3 25.54 -30.75 10.94
CA VAL A 3 24.53 -31.20 11.91
C VAL A 3 24.50 -30.33 13.18
N GLU A 4 25.65 -29.83 13.63
CA GLU A 4 25.76 -28.92 14.80
C GLU A 4 25.22 -27.51 14.50
N GLY A 5 25.34 -27.03 13.26
CA GLY A 5 24.72 -25.77 12.86
C GLY A 5 23.19 -25.80 13.03
N LYS A 6 22.53 -26.90 12.64
CA LYS A 6 21.06 -27.02 12.76
C LYS A 6 20.56 -27.08 14.21
N SER A 7 21.32 -27.65 15.14
CA SER A 7 20.93 -27.66 16.57
C SER A 7 21.19 -26.30 17.22
N PHE A 8 22.27 -25.61 16.84
CA PHE A 8 22.58 -24.26 17.29
C PHE A 8 21.52 -23.24 16.85
N TRP A 9 21.16 -23.21 15.56
CA TRP A 9 20.11 -22.33 15.06
C TRP A 9 18.73 -22.64 15.69
N ARG A 10 18.42 -23.91 15.97
CA ARG A 10 17.18 -24.30 16.68
C ARG A 10 17.17 -23.90 18.15
N GLY A 11 18.31 -23.85 18.83
CA GLY A 11 18.45 -23.33 20.19
C GLY A 11 18.33 -21.81 20.23
N LEU A 12 18.98 -21.12 19.29
CA LEU A 12 18.95 -19.68 19.15
C LEU A 12 17.54 -19.15 18.82
N LEU A 13 16.82 -19.80 17.91
CA LEU A 13 15.43 -19.49 17.55
C LEU A 13 14.42 -19.75 18.68
N LYS A 14 14.82 -20.44 19.76
CA LYS A 14 13.96 -20.64 20.94
C LYS A 14 14.04 -19.50 21.94
N GLU A 15 15.05 -18.63 21.86
CA GLU A 15 15.13 -17.50 22.78
C GLU A 15 13.98 -16.50 22.53
N PRO A 16 13.22 -16.12 23.57
CA PRO A 16 12.09 -15.21 23.42
C PRO A 16 12.51 -13.82 22.96
N ARG A 17 13.77 -13.40 23.21
CA ARG A 17 14.32 -12.14 22.65
C ARG A 17 14.46 -12.21 21.13
N ILE A 18 14.98 -13.32 20.62
CA ILE A 18 15.26 -13.51 19.19
C ILE A 18 13.97 -13.63 18.38
N LYS A 19 12.96 -14.32 18.92
CA LYS A 19 11.63 -14.37 18.29
C LYS A 19 10.98 -12.98 18.18
N ARG A 20 11.13 -12.12 19.19
CA ARG A 20 10.58 -10.75 19.18
C ARG A 20 11.27 -9.86 18.15
N VAL A 21 12.60 -9.90 18.10
CA VAL A 21 13.37 -9.20 17.06
C VAL A 21 13.04 -9.75 15.68
N GLY A 22 12.83 -11.07 15.56
CA GLY A 22 12.37 -11.72 14.34
C GLY A 22 11.03 -11.18 13.82
N ALA A 23 10.04 -10.94 14.69
CA ALA A 23 8.76 -10.36 14.29
C ALA A 23 8.92 -8.91 13.78
N ALA A 24 9.73 -8.09 14.45
CA ALA A 24 10.01 -6.73 14.01
C ALA A 24 10.76 -6.70 12.67
N LEU A 25 11.78 -7.56 12.50
CA LEU A 25 12.50 -7.72 11.24
C LEU A 25 11.59 -8.22 10.12
N PHE A 26 10.70 -9.16 10.41
CA PHE A 26 9.71 -9.65 9.45
C PHE A 26 8.82 -8.52 8.94
N LEU A 27 8.22 -7.74 9.85
CA LEU A 27 7.39 -6.59 9.46
C LEU A 27 8.22 -5.59 8.64
N PHE A 28 9.40 -5.20 9.14
CA PHE A 28 10.30 -4.27 8.45
C PHE A 28 10.63 -4.70 7.02
N LEU A 29 11.04 -5.96 6.82
CA LEU A 29 11.40 -6.49 5.51
C LEU A 29 10.20 -6.54 4.57
N CYS A 30 9.04 -6.99 5.04
CA CYS A 30 7.81 -7.01 4.25
C CYS A 30 7.36 -5.60 3.83
N LEU A 31 7.39 -4.64 4.76
CA LEU A 31 7.05 -3.24 4.48
C LEU A 31 8.03 -2.63 3.47
N THR A 32 9.34 -2.85 3.66
CA THR A 32 10.38 -2.36 2.75
C THR A 32 10.21 -2.94 1.36
N LEU A 33 9.96 -4.24 1.25
CA LEU A 33 9.73 -4.91 -0.03
C LEU A 33 8.46 -4.39 -0.72
N LEU A 34 7.35 -4.28 0.01
CA LEU A 34 6.10 -3.74 -0.51
C LEU A 34 6.25 -2.31 -1.03
N ALA A 35 6.90 -1.44 -0.24
CA ALA A 35 7.17 -0.06 -0.63
C ALA A 35 8.15 0.00 -1.81
N ALA A 36 9.22 -0.80 -1.79
CA ALA A 36 10.22 -0.81 -2.86
C ALA A 36 9.58 -1.09 -4.23
N PHE A 37 8.66 -2.07 -4.32
CA PHE A 37 7.92 -2.37 -5.56
C PHE A 37 7.18 -1.16 -6.16
N GLN A 38 6.74 -0.18 -5.36
CA GLN A 38 6.12 1.05 -5.89
C GLN A 38 7.15 1.97 -6.56
N PHE A 39 8.38 1.99 -6.01
CA PHE A 39 9.46 2.85 -6.48
C PHE A 39 10.38 2.15 -7.49
N PHE A 40 10.15 0.88 -7.82
CA PHE A 40 10.71 0.26 -9.01
C PHE A 40 9.97 0.84 -10.21
N PRO A 41 10.60 1.71 -11.02
CA PRO A 41 10.00 2.14 -12.26
C PRO A 41 9.77 0.88 -13.10
N GLU A 42 8.61 0.79 -13.77
CA GLU A 42 8.47 -0.15 -14.89
C GLU A 42 9.38 0.35 -16.02
N GLY A 43 10.69 0.14 -15.86
CA GLY A 43 11.68 0.48 -16.85
C GLY A 43 11.35 -0.27 -18.14
N THR A 44 11.25 0.46 -19.23
CA THR A 44 11.00 -0.14 -20.54
C THR A 44 12.35 -0.39 -21.18
N ASP A 45 12.74 -1.66 -21.29
CA ASP A 45 13.91 -2.11 -22.07
C ASP A 45 13.54 -2.17 -23.56
N LEU A 46 13.00 -1.07 -24.10
CA LEU A 46 12.65 -0.97 -25.51
C LEU A 46 13.88 -0.59 -26.33
N GLU A 47 14.14 -1.32 -27.41
CA GLU A 47 15.21 -1.02 -28.35
C GLU A 47 14.68 -0.32 -29.61
N VAL A 48 15.54 0.46 -30.28
CA VAL A 48 15.17 1.13 -31.54
C VAL A 48 14.83 0.06 -32.59
N GLY A 49 13.68 0.20 -33.25
CA GLY A 49 13.16 -0.77 -34.22
C GLY A 49 12.23 -1.83 -33.63
N GLN A 50 12.11 -1.93 -32.30
CA GLN A 50 11.13 -2.80 -31.66
C GLN A 50 9.71 -2.21 -31.73
N VAL A 51 8.69 -3.06 -31.75
CA VAL A 51 7.28 -2.63 -31.66
C VAL A 51 6.90 -2.48 -30.18
N ALA A 52 6.28 -1.36 -29.82
CA ALA A 52 5.85 -1.11 -28.45
C ALA A 52 4.69 -2.04 -28.04
N PRO A 53 4.81 -2.80 -26.94
CA PRO A 53 3.79 -3.75 -26.51
C PRO A 53 2.60 -3.09 -25.81
N ARG A 54 2.72 -1.82 -25.43
CA ARG A 54 1.67 -1.02 -24.78
C ARG A 54 1.94 0.47 -24.98
N THR A 55 0.90 1.28 -24.82
CA THR A 55 1.03 2.73 -24.85
C THR A 55 1.76 3.22 -23.59
N ILE A 56 2.84 3.99 -23.76
CA ILE A 56 3.62 4.58 -22.65
C ILE A 56 3.39 6.09 -22.63
N LYS A 57 3.04 6.61 -21.44
CA LYS A 57 2.82 8.04 -21.18
C LYS A 57 3.87 8.57 -20.20
N ALA A 58 4.15 9.86 -20.27
CA ALA A 58 5.11 10.52 -19.38
C ALA A 58 4.57 10.61 -17.94
N PRO A 59 5.24 10.01 -16.92
CA PRO A 59 4.79 10.09 -15.52
C PRO A 59 5.09 11.44 -14.87
N ARG A 60 6.05 12.19 -15.42
CA ARG A 60 6.51 13.48 -14.92
C ARG A 60 6.90 14.40 -16.07
N ALA A 61 6.94 15.70 -15.79
CA ALA A 61 7.46 16.66 -16.74
C ALA A 61 8.97 16.47 -16.91
N ALA A 62 9.46 16.64 -18.12
CA ALA A 62 10.90 16.63 -18.40
C ALA A 62 11.21 17.65 -19.49
N VAL A 63 12.32 18.36 -19.30
CA VAL A 63 12.89 19.24 -20.31
C VAL A 63 14.24 18.66 -20.68
N PHE A 64 14.46 18.42 -21.97
CA PHE A 64 15.74 17.95 -22.46
C PHE A 64 16.10 18.64 -23.78
N GLU A 65 17.40 18.72 -24.04
CA GLU A 65 17.93 19.23 -25.30
C GLU A 65 17.83 18.15 -26.38
N ASP A 66 17.16 18.47 -27.49
CA ASP A 66 17.21 17.65 -28.69
C ASP A 66 18.53 17.92 -29.43
N LYS A 67 19.53 17.11 -29.08
CA LYS A 67 20.87 17.20 -29.68
C LYS A 67 20.86 16.95 -31.19
N VAL A 68 19.96 16.10 -31.68
CA VAL A 68 19.90 15.76 -33.11
C VAL A 68 19.40 16.97 -33.88
N ARG A 69 18.26 17.53 -33.45
CA ARG A 69 17.68 18.71 -34.10
C ARG A 69 18.56 19.95 -33.97
N THR A 70 19.24 20.11 -32.83
CA THR A 70 20.21 21.18 -32.61
C THR A 70 21.40 21.07 -33.57
N GLU A 71 21.95 19.88 -33.77
CA GLU A 71 23.06 19.68 -34.72
C GLU A 71 22.64 19.83 -36.18
N GLU A 72 21.41 19.46 -36.54
CA GLU A 72 20.86 19.73 -37.88
C GLU A 72 20.80 21.24 -38.17
N LEU A 73 20.22 22.02 -37.26
CA LEU A 73 20.13 23.47 -37.41
C LEU A 73 21.51 24.14 -37.44
N ARG A 74 22.46 23.63 -36.65
CA ARG A 74 23.87 24.04 -36.68
C ARG A 74 24.52 23.82 -38.04
N ARG A 75 24.28 22.66 -38.67
CA ARG A 75 24.79 22.36 -40.02
C ARG A 75 24.13 23.24 -41.08
N GLU A 76 22.83 23.49 -40.98
CA GLU A 76 22.13 24.39 -41.88
C GLU A 76 22.65 25.84 -41.78
N ALA A 77 22.88 26.33 -40.55
CA ALA A 77 23.45 27.64 -40.31
C ALA A 77 24.86 27.77 -40.90
N GLN A 78 25.69 26.74 -40.73
CA GLN A 78 27.02 26.66 -41.32
C GLN A 78 26.98 26.70 -42.86
N ALA A 79 26.07 25.94 -43.48
CA ALA A 79 25.95 25.84 -44.93
C ALA A 79 25.46 27.15 -45.60
N ARG A 80 24.75 28.01 -44.86
CA ARG A 80 24.25 29.30 -45.36
C ARG A 80 25.29 30.41 -45.39
N VAL A 81 26.47 30.22 -44.79
CA VAL A 81 27.52 31.24 -44.77
C VAL A 81 28.16 31.37 -46.17
N PRO A 82 28.07 32.55 -46.81
CA PRO A 82 28.69 32.78 -48.11
C PRO A 82 30.22 32.74 -48.01
N LYS A 83 30.89 32.31 -49.08
CA LYS A 83 32.34 32.33 -49.19
C LYS A 83 32.89 33.76 -49.13
N VAL A 84 33.91 34.00 -48.31
CA VAL A 84 34.59 35.28 -48.20
C VAL A 84 35.78 35.34 -49.14
N TYR A 85 36.02 36.51 -49.74
CA TYR A 85 37.13 36.75 -50.65
C TYR A 85 37.92 37.98 -50.19
N ASP A 86 39.24 37.89 -50.25
CA ASP A 86 40.16 38.99 -49.97
C ASP A 86 40.59 39.66 -51.28
N ILE A 87 40.79 40.97 -51.23
CA ILE A 87 41.30 41.75 -52.35
C ILE A 87 42.80 41.91 -52.17
N ASP A 88 43.60 41.47 -53.14
CA ASP A 88 45.04 41.71 -53.16
C ASP A 88 45.35 43.06 -53.83
N PRO A 89 45.74 44.10 -53.06
CA PRO A 89 46.05 45.41 -53.63
C PRO A 89 47.29 45.40 -54.53
N LYS A 90 48.21 44.42 -54.35
CA LYS A 90 49.45 44.34 -55.14
C LYS A 90 49.15 44.01 -56.61
N VAL A 91 48.08 43.27 -56.88
CA VAL A 91 47.66 42.96 -58.25
C VAL A 91 47.23 44.24 -58.96
N LEU A 92 46.46 45.11 -58.30
CA LEU A 92 46.08 46.40 -58.87
C LEU A 92 47.33 47.27 -59.13
N GLU A 93 48.27 47.32 -58.19
CA GLU A 93 49.54 48.03 -58.39
C GLU A 93 50.32 47.49 -59.59
N SER A 94 50.41 46.16 -59.75
CA SER A 94 51.08 45.55 -60.91
C SER A 94 50.38 45.86 -62.23
N ILE A 95 49.04 45.86 -62.26
CA ILE A 95 48.28 46.18 -63.49
C ILE A 95 48.50 47.64 -63.87
N ARG A 96 48.44 48.55 -62.90
CA ARG A 96 48.71 49.99 -63.13
C ARG A 96 50.12 50.21 -63.66
N LYS A 97 51.10 49.47 -63.15
CA LYS A 97 52.48 49.49 -63.63
C LYS A 97 52.56 48.97 -65.08
N ASP A 98 52.02 47.78 -65.37
CA ASP A 98 52.03 47.17 -66.72
C ASP A 98 51.38 48.10 -67.77
N MET A 99 50.28 48.77 -67.41
CA MET A 99 49.63 49.75 -68.28
C MET A 99 50.51 50.98 -68.53
N ARG A 100 51.12 51.54 -67.48
CA ARG A 100 52.03 52.69 -67.60
C ARG A 100 53.24 52.35 -68.45
N ASP A 101 53.86 51.20 -68.20
CA ASP A 101 55.02 50.72 -68.95
C ASP A 101 54.68 50.52 -70.43
N SER A 102 53.46 50.07 -70.75
CA SER A 102 52.96 49.96 -72.13
C SER A 102 52.83 51.32 -72.83
N ILE A 103 52.36 52.36 -72.13
CA ILE A 103 52.29 53.73 -72.66
C ILE A 103 53.69 54.32 -72.86
N GLU A 104 54.59 54.17 -71.88
CA GLU A 104 55.96 54.68 -71.96
C GLU A 104 56.79 53.96 -73.04
N ALA A 105 56.55 52.66 -73.26
CA ALA A 105 57.19 51.91 -74.33
C ALA A 105 56.92 52.53 -75.72
N VAL A 106 55.67 52.96 -75.98
CA VAL A 106 55.30 53.64 -77.23
C VAL A 106 55.97 55.02 -77.32
N ILE A 107 55.96 55.79 -76.24
CA ILE A 107 56.59 57.13 -76.19
C ILE A 107 58.12 57.03 -76.42
N ALA A 108 58.77 56.05 -75.78
CA ALA A 108 60.20 55.81 -75.93
C ALA A 108 60.56 55.36 -77.36
N ALA A 109 59.74 54.50 -77.97
CA ALA A 109 59.92 54.09 -79.36
C ALA A 109 59.75 55.26 -80.34
N ALA A 110 58.80 56.18 -80.09
CA ALA A 110 58.62 57.39 -80.88
C ALA A 110 59.82 58.36 -80.82
N LYS A 111 60.51 58.41 -79.67
CA LYS A 111 61.70 59.26 -79.44
C LYS A 111 63.03 58.62 -79.85
N SER A 112 63.04 57.36 -80.28
CA SER A 112 64.26 56.62 -80.59
C SER A 112 65.01 57.16 -81.82
N PRO A 113 66.35 57.27 -81.79
CA PRO A 113 67.17 57.68 -82.93
C PRO A 113 67.29 56.60 -84.03
N ALA A 114 66.53 55.51 -83.94
CA ALA A 114 66.50 54.44 -84.95
C ALA A 114 66.24 54.99 -86.36
N GLN A 115 67.10 54.63 -87.32
CA GLN A 115 67.01 55.06 -88.72
C GLN A 115 65.96 54.22 -89.47
N GLY A 116 64.78 54.83 -89.69
CA GLY A 116 63.71 54.29 -90.52
C GLY A 116 62.42 53.96 -89.75
N GLU A 117 61.28 54.25 -90.38
CA GLU A 117 59.95 54.04 -89.80
C GLU A 117 59.68 52.56 -89.48
N ALA A 118 60.16 51.65 -90.34
CA ALA A 118 60.08 50.20 -90.11
C ALA A 118 60.83 49.73 -88.86
N ALA A 119 61.96 50.36 -88.52
CA ALA A 119 62.73 50.02 -87.33
C ALA A 119 62.03 50.48 -86.04
N ARG A 120 61.34 51.63 -86.08
CA ARG A 120 60.54 52.14 -84.96
C ARG A 120 59.28 51.30 -84.73
N VAL A 121 58.60 50.86 -85.79
CA VAL A 121 57.46 49.94 -85.72
C VAL A 121 57.87 48.60 -85.06
N ALA A 122 59.01 48.03 -85.46
CA ALA A 122 59.54 46.81 -84.84
C ALA A 122 59.88 47.00 -83.35
N LEU A 123 60.35 48.19 -82.96
CA LEU A 123 60.65 48.52 -81.57
C LEU A 123 59.38 48.60 -80.71
N VAL A 124 58.30 49.21 -81.20
CA VAL A 124 57.00 49.21 -80.47
C VAL A 124 56.50 47.78 -80.27
N LYS A 125 56.53 46.96 -81.32
CA LYS A 125 56.06 45.57 -81.28
C LYS A 125 56.83 44.69 -80.32
N SER A 126 58.13 44.91 -80.18
CA SER A 126 58.99 44.16 -79.25
C SER A 126 58.95 44.67 -77.81
N SER A 127 58.57 45.94 -77.61
CA SER A 127 58.54 46.57 -76.28
C SER A 127 57.19 46.40 -75.56
N LEU A 128 56.11 46.09 -76.28
CA LEU A 128 54.81 45.81 -75.69
C LEU A 128 54.68 44.34 -75.27
N PRO A 129 54.04 44.06 -74.12
CA PRO A 129 53.85 42.69 -73.62
C PRO A 129 52.77 41.89 -74.38
N PHE A 130 52.22 42.44 -75.47
CA PHE A 130 51.15 41.84 -76.28
C PHE A 130 51.34 42.16 -77.76
N PRO A 131 50.85 41.30 -78.67
CA PRO A 131 50.98 41.51 -80.11
C PRO A 131 50.12 42.69 -80.57
N ILE A 132 50.70 43.55 -81.42
CA ILE A 132 49.99 44.61 -82.12
C ILE A 132 50.23 44.50 -83.63
N SER A 133 49.30 45.00 -84.44
CA SER A 133 49.41 45.02 -85.90
C SER A 133 50.31 46.16 -86.38
N ASP A 134 50.90 45.99 -87.58
CA ASP A 134 51.87 46.95 -88.13
C ASP A 134 51.25 48.34 -88.38
N ASP A 135 49.98 48.37 -88.82
CA ASP A 135 49.19 49.60 -89.02
C ASP A 135 48.96 50.35 -87.71
N LEU A 136 48.64 49.64 -86.62
CA LEU A 136 48.42 50.24 -85.32
C LEU A 136 49.73 50.74 -84.71
N ALA A 137 50.83 49.98 -84.84
CA ALA A 137 52.15 50.38 -84.39
C ALA A 137 52.61 51.67 -85.07
N GLN A 138 52.40 51.78 -86.39
CA GLN A 138 52.73 52.99 -87.15
C GLN A 138 51.85 54.16 -86.75
N ALA A 139 50.54 53.94 -86.58
CA ALA A 139 49.61 54.98 -86.16
C ALA A 139 49.92 55.52 -84.76
N LEU A 140 50.31 54.65 -83.82
CA LEU A 140 50.70 55.03 -82.46
C LEU A 140 51.96 55.92 -82.41
N LEU A 141 52.91 55.72 -83.33
CA LEU A 141 54.11 56.55 -83.43
C LEU A 141 53.82 57.98 -83.89
N ASN A 142 52.69 58.20 -84.58
CA ASN A 142 52.27 59.51 -85.07
C ASN A 142 51.42 60.29 -84.06
N LEU A 143 51.07 59.70 -82.91
CA LEU A 143 50.30 60.38 -81.88
C LEU A 143 51.18 61.33 -81.04
N PRO A 144 50.66 62.50 -80.63
CA PRO A 144 51.35 63.37 -79.69
C PRO A 144 51.60 62.68 -78.34
N GLU A 145 52.78 62.89 -77.76
CA GLU A 145 53.11 62.35 -76.42
C GLU A 145 52.07 62.77 -75.36
N SER A 146 51.56 64.00 -75.44
CA SER A 146 50.53 64.50 -74.51
C SER A 146 49.25 63.66 -74.56
N ARG A 147 48.86 63.16 -75.74
CA ARG A 147 47.69 62.30 -75.94
C ARG A 147 47.89 60.90 -75.38
N LEU A 148 49.06 60.29 -75.60
CA LEU A 148 49.42 58.99 -75.01
C LEU A 148 49.44 59.04 -73.48
N ARG A 149 49.97 60.12 -72.89
CA ARG A 149 49.95 60.32 -71.44
C ARG A 149 48.54 60.53 -70.88
N GLN A 150 47.69 61.30 -71.58
CA GLN A 150 46.28 61.46 -71.23
C GLN A 150 45.53 60.12 -71.26
N LEU A 151 45.74 59.32 -72.30
CA LEU A 151 45.16 57.97 -72.43
C LEU A 151 45.55 57.08 -71.24
N GLY A 152 46.83 57.08 -70.86
CA GLY A 152 47.31 56.35 -69.68
C GLY A 152 46.60 56.77 -68.38
N SER A 153 46.39 58.07 -68.17
CA SER A 153 45.67 58.59 -67.00
C SER A 153 44.19 58.18 -66.97
N TYR A 154 43.52 58.15 -68.13
CA TYR A 154 42.13 57.70 -68.24
C TYR A 154 42.00 56.21 -67.93
N LEU A 155 42.88 55.38 -68.51
CA LEU A 155 42.91 53.94 -68.26
C LEU A 155 43.20 53.62 -66.80
N ASP A 156 44.15 54.33 -66.19
CA ASP A 156 44.47 54.18 -64.76
C ASP A 156 43.26 54.43 -63.86
N THR A 157 42.52 55.51 -64.12
CA THR A 157 41.31 55.88 -63.36
C THR A 157 40.22 54.83 -63.53
N LEU A 158 39.98 54.43 -64.77
CA LEU A 158 38.92 53.50 -65.15
C LEU A 158 39.15 52.08 -64.59
N VAL A 159 40.38 51.58 -64.68
CA VAL A 159 40.77 50.28 -64.10
C VAL A 159 40.74 50.33 -62.58
N THR A 160 41.22 51.41 -61.96
CA THR A 160 41.18 51.56 -60.49
C THR A 160 39.75 51.51 -59.96
N GLN A 161 38.80 52.22 -60.59
CA GLN A 161 37.39 52.23 -60.14
C GLN A 161 36.72 50.85 -60.13
N VAL A 162 37.13 49.97 -61.05
CA VAL A 162 36.54 48.64 -61.19
C VAL A 162 37.28 47.61 -60.33
N MET A 163 38.60 47.66 -60.31
CA MET A 163 39.44 46.71 -59.58
C MET A 163 39.38 46.90 -58.05
N VAL A 164 39.09 48.11 -57.54
CA VAL A 164 38.93 48.35 -56.09
C VAL A 164 37.76 47.55 -55.49
N LYS A 165 36.76 47.17 -56.29
CA LYS A 165 35.64 46.34 -55.83
C LYS A 165 35.97 44.85 -55.70
N GLY A 166 37.15 44.44 -56.17
CA GLY A 166 37.56 43.04 -56.26
C GLY A 166 36.95 42.36 -57.48
N VAL A 167 37.81 41.85 -58.36
CA VAL A 167 37.44 41.11 -59.55
C VAL A 167 37.90 39.67 -59.38
N LYS A 168 36.94 38.75 -59.35
CA LYS A 168 37.21 37.31 -59.27
C LYS A 168 37.62 36.77 -60.63
N GLN A 169 38.18 35.56 -60.65
CA GLN A 169 38.53 34.87 -61.88
C GLN A 169 37.29 34.62 -62.77
N GLU A 170 36.14 34.29 -62.17
CA GLU A 170 34.87 34.04 -62.88
C GLU A 170 34.29 35.32 -63.52
N ASP A 171 34.48 36.47 -62.88
CA ASP A 171 33.95 37.77 -63.32
C ASP A 171 34.91 38.53 -64.26
N LEU A 172 36.12 38.03 -64.47
CA LEU A 172 37.18 38.74 -65.19
C LEU A 172 36.78 39.09 -66.64
N GLN A 173 36.15 38.16 -67.35
CA GLN A 173 35.75 38.39 -68.75
C GLN A 173 34.61 39.41 -68.84
N ALA A 174 33.60 39.30 -67.98
CA ALA A 174 32.53 40.29 -67.88
C ALA A 174 33.08 41.68 -67.55
N THR A 175 34.08 41.73 -66.68
CA THR A 175 34.78 42.97 -66.31
C THR A 175 35.54 43.57 -67.49
N LYS A 176 36.27 42.75 -68.27
CA LYS A 176 36.95 43.20 -69.50
C LYS A 176 35.96 43.80 -70.50
N GLU A 177 34.82 43.16 -70.70
CA GLU A 177 33.78 43.65 -71.60
C GLU A 177 33.13 44.94 -71.11
N GLN A 178 32.85 45.04 -69.80
CA GLN A 178 32.37 46.28 -69.18
C GLN A 178 33.35 47.45 -69.39
N LEU A 179 34.65 47.20 -69.24
CA LEU A 179 35.68 48.22 -69.45
C LEU A 179 35.80 48.61 -70.92
N ARG A 180 35.65 47.67 -71.86
CA ARG A 180 35.60 47.96 -73.31
C ARG A 180 34.45 48.89 -73.69
N GLU A 181 33.24 48.60 -73.19
CA GLU A 181 32.09 49.47 -73.43
C GLU A 181 32.29 50.87 -72.84
N ARG A 182 32.91 50.96 -71.65
CA ARG A 182 33.27 52.26 -71.07
C ARG A 182 34.32 53.01 -71.89
N ILE A 183 35.28 52.33 -72.51
CA ILE A 183 36.26 52.96 -73.42
C ILE A 183 35.56 53.56 -74.64
N LYS A 184 34.60 52.85 -75.26
CA LYS A 184 33.85 53.35 -76.42
C LYS A 184 33.11 54.67 -76.11
N LEU A 185 32.63 54.83 -74.88
CA LEU A 185 31.94 56.03 -74.42
C LEU A 185 32.86 57.25 -74.24
N LEU A 186 34.20 57.07 -74.23
CA LEU A 186 35.15 58.17 -74.07
C LEU A 186 35.40 58.98 -75.36
N ALA A 187 34.79 58.58 -76.49
CA ALA A 187 34.93 59.24 -77.79
C ALA A 187 36.41 59.52 -78.17
N LEU A 188 37.27 58.53 -77.95
CA LEU A 188 38.70 58.58 -78.27
C LEU A 188 38.94 58.53 -79.78
N ASP A 189 40.14 58.92 -80.21
CA ASP A 189 40.55 58.65 -81.59
C ASP A 189 40.55 57.12 -81.86
N PRO A 190 40.19 56.64 -83.06
CA PRO A 190 40.14 55.20 -83.35
C PRO A 190 41.44 54.44 -83.05
N VAL A 191 42.60 55.11 -83.13
CA VAL A 191 43.91 54.55 -82.80
C VAL A 191 44.06 54.40 -81.28
N GLU A 192 43.68 55.42 -80.52
CA GLU A 192 43.69 55.44 -79.05
C GLU A 192 42.73 54.40 -78.48
N GLU A 193 41.54 54.27 -79.06
CA GLU A 193 40.51 53.30 -78.65
C GLU A 193 40.99 51.86 -78.81
N ARG A 194 41.54 51.51 -79.99
CA ARG A 194 42.06 50.16 -80.26
C ARG A 194 43.21 49.81 -79.32
N PHE A 195 44.11 50.76 -79.06
CA PHE A 195 45.23 50.54 -78.16
C PHE A 195 44.79 50.38 -76.70
N ALA A 196 43.85 51.20 -76.23
CA ALA A 196 43.23 51.08 -74.92
C ALA A 196 42.56 49.71 -74.70
N GLN A 197 41.80 49.22 -75.68
CA GLN A 197 41.15 47.92 -75.60
C GLN A 197 42.16 46.77 -75.52
N LEU A 198 43.27 46.85 -76.27
CA LEU A 198 44.34 45.85 -76.23
C LEU A 198 45.06 45.86 -74.87
N ILE A 199 45.34 47.04 -74.32
CA ILE A 199 45.93 47.17 -72.98
C ILE A 199 45.02 46.48 -71.96
N ILE A 200 43.72 46.80 -71.90
CA ILE A 200 42.80 46.18 -70.93
C ILE A 200 42.66 44.67 -71.13
N GLN A 201 42.59 44.21 -72.38
CA GLN A 201 42.45 42.79 -72.71
C GLN A 201 43.63 41.96 -72.19
N HIS A 202 44.85 42.50 -72.27
CA HIS A 202 46.08 41.76 -71.96
C HIS A 202 46.66 42.04 -70.57
N THR A 203 46.34 43.17 -69.94
CA THR A 203 46.89 43.53 -68.62
C THR A 203 45.98 43.16 -67.46
N LEU A 204 44.65 43.12 -67.64
CA LEU A 204 43.71 42.89 -66.54
C LEU A 204 43.74 41.43 -66.04
N ARG A 205 43.89 41.26 -64.72
CA ARG A 205 43.99 39.98 -63.99
C ARG A 205 43.07 40.01 -62.76
N PRO A 206 42.61 38.85 -62.23
CA PRO A 206 41.78 38.84 -61.02
C PRO A 206 42.59 39.34 -59.82
N ASN A 207 41.95 40.11 -58.94
CA ASN A 207 42.56 40.57 -57.69
C ASN A 207 41.72 40.19 -56.45
N SER A 208 40.66 39.41 -56.60
CA SER A 208 39.86 38.89 -55.50
C SER A 208 40.01 37.37 -55.38
N PHE A 209 40.51 36.89 -54.25
CA PHE A 209 40.85 35.49 -54.00
C PHE A 209 40.09 34.93 -52.81
N TYR A 210 39.67 33.68 -52.89
CA TYR A 210 38.91 33.01 -51.82
C TYR A 210 39.75 32.92 -50.54
N ASN A 211 39.20 33.40 -49.40
CA ASN A 211 39.81 33.26 -48.08
C ASN A 211 39.14 32.11 -47.32
N PRO A 212 39.78 30.91 -47.29
CA PRO A 212 39.22 29.75 -46.59
C PRO A 212 39.16 29.95 -45.08
N VAL A 213 40.15 30.62 -44.49
CA VAL A 213 40.26 30.81 -43.03
C VAL A 213 39.14 31.70 -42.53
N GLN A 214 38.90 32.85 -43.17
CA GLN A 214 37.85 33.77 -42.77
C GLN A 214 36.45 33.16 -42.99
N THR A 215 36.29 32.38 -44.07
CA THR A 215 35.04 31.65 -44.34
C THR A 215 34.78 30.60 -43.25
N GLU A 216 35.80 29.86 -42.81
CA GLU A 216 35.69 28.86 -41.74
C GLU A 216 35.37 29.49 -40.38
N ILE A 217 35.99 30.63 -40.04
CA ILE A 217 35.69 31.38 -38.82
C ILE A 217 34.22 31.80 -38.78
N LEU A 218 33.70 32.37 -39.86
CA LEU A 218 32.29 32.78 -39.94
C LEU A 218 31.34 31.59 -39.92
N GLN A 219 31.72 30.48 -40.54
CA GLN A 219 30.99 29.22 -40.48
C GLN A 219 30.87 28.68 -39.05
N GLN A 220 31.96 28.74 -38.28
CA GLN A 220 31.96 28.31 -36.89
C GLN A 220 31.15 29.26 -35.99
N GLN A 221 31.26 30.58 -36.19
CA GLN A 221 30.44 31.56 -35.47
C GLN A 221 28.93 31.36 -35.75
N ALA A 222 28.57 31.10 -37.01
CA ALA A 222 27.18 30.82 -37.37
C ALA A 222 26.66 29.53 -36.71
N ARG A 223 27.52 28.52 -36.55
CA ARG A 223 27.21 27.27 -35.83
C ARG A 223 26.97 27.53 -34.34
N GLU A 224 27.84 28.29 -33.70
CA GLU A 224 27.78 28.59 -32.27
C GLU A 224 26.62 29.52 -31.90
N ALA A 225 26.18 30.37 -32.84
CA ALA A 225 25.03 31.26 -32.66
C ALA A 225 23.68 30.51 -32.60
N VAL A 226 23.61 29.23 -32.99
CA VAL A 226 22.37 28.44 -32.94
C VAL A 226 22.10 27.99 -31.49
N PRO A 227 21.02 28.48 -30.85
CA PRO A 227 20.68 28.06 -29.50
C PRO A 227 20.22 26.59 -29.48
N PRO A 228 20.44 25.86 -28.37
CA PRO A 228 19.95 24.50 -28.23
C PRO A 228 18.42 24.41 -28.32
N VAL A 229 17.92 23.44 -29.09
CA VAL A 229 16.48 23.16 -29.19
C VAL A 229 16.05 22.36 -27.96
N VAL A 230 15.20 22.96 -27.13
CA VAL A 230 14.67 22.31 -25.93
C VAL A 230 13.28 21.74 -26.19
N VAL A 231 13.09 20.46 -25.87
CA VAL A 231 11.80 19.78 -25.94
C VAL A 231 11.24 19.67 -24.52
N THR A 232 10.00 20.14 -24.33
CA THR A 232 9.28 20.06 -23.05
C THR A 232 8.21 18.99 -23.13
N ILE A 233 8.33 17.97 -22.28
CA ILE A 233 7.35 16.89 -22.12
C ILE A 233 6.47 17.20 -20.91
N ARG A 234 5.15 17.11 -21.06
CA ARG A 234 4.19 17.31 -19.96
C ARG A 234 3.80 15.97 -19.30
N PRO A 235 3.42 15.96 -18.01
CA PRO A 235 2.85 14.76 -17.38
C PRO A 235 1.60 14.29 -18.14
N GLY A 236 1.48 12.99 -18.37
CA GLY A 236 0.37 12.36 -19.09
C GLY A 236 0.48 12.38 -20.62
N GLU A 237 1.49 13.06 -21.18
CA GLU A 237 1.74 13.12 -22.63
C GLU A 237 2.12 11.73 -23.18
N LYS A 238 1.56 11.35 -24.33
CA LYS A 238 1.86 10.07 -24.99
C LYS A 238 3.28 10.11 -25.55
N ILE A 239 4.14 9.20 -25.09
CA ILE A 239 5.52 9.06 -25.60
C ILE A 239 5.56 8.11 -26.80
N ILE A 240 4.90 6.95 -26.69
CA ILE A 240 4.79 5.95 -27.76
C ILE A 240 3.48 5.17 -27.59
N GLY A 241 2.80 4.87 -28.69
CA GLY A 241 1.57 4.08 -28.72
C GLY A 241 1.82 2.59 -28.85
N GLU A 242 0.86 1.78 -28.39
CA GLU A 242 0.86 0.35 -28.66
C GLU A 242 0.88 0.07 -30.18
N GLY A 243 1.77 -0.82 -30.63
CA GLY A 243 1.95 -1.13 -32.04
C GLY A 243 2.84 -0.15 -32.82
N GLU A 244 3.30 0.96 -32.22
CA GLU A 244 4.24 1.88 -32.87
C GLU A 244 5.67 1.35 -32.80
N VAL A 245 6.46 1.61 -33.85
CA VAL A 245 7.88 1.25 -33.90
C VAL A 245 8.69 2.29 -33.11
N VAL A 246 9.57 1.80 -32.24
CA VAL A 246 10.43 2.62 -31.39
C VAL A 246 11.46 3.36 -32.24
N THR A 247 11.43 4.69 -32.21
CA THR A 247 12.39 5.57 -32.87
C THR A 247 13.46 6.05 -31.88
N PRO A 248 14.61 6.56 -32.35
CA PRO A 248 15.61 7.20 -31.49
C PRO A 248 15.03 8.37 -30.66
N GLU A 249 14.06 9.09 -31.21
CA GLU A 249 13.33 10.16 -30.52
C GLU A 249 12.52 9.62 -29.33
N HIS A 250 11.82 8.49 -29.50
CA HIS A 250 11.10 7.82 -28.41
C HIS A 250 12.06 7.43 -27.28
N ILE A 251 13.25 6.89 -27.60
CA ILE A 251 14.27 6.57 -26.60
C ILE A 251 14.77 7.83 -25.88
N ALA A 252 14.99 8.94 -26.59
CA ALA A 252 15.40 10.20 -25.98
C ALA A 252 14.34 10.73 -25.00
N LYS A 253 13.05 10.68 -25.38
CA LYS A 253 11.92 11.02 -24.50
C LYS A 253 11.84 10.10 -23.28
N LEU A 254 11.96 8.78 -23.46
CA LEU A 254 11.96 7.80 -22.37
C LEU A 254 13.14 7.99 -21.40
N LYS A 255 14.34 8.35 -21.91
CA LYS A 255 15.49 8.73 -21.07
C LYS A 255 15.21 10.01 -20.28
N ALA A 256 14.66 11.03 -20.92
CA ALA A 256 14.36 12.31 -20.28
C ALA A 256 13.35 12.18 -19.13
N VAL A 257 12.31 11.35 -19.30
CA VAL A 257 11.33 11.09 -18.24
C VAL A 257 11.79 10.04 -17.21
N GLY A 258 12.93 9.39 -17.42
CA GLY A 258 13.46 8.36 -16.52
C GLY A 258 12.65 7.06 -16.54
N LEU A 259 12.25 6.62 -17.74
CA LEU A 259 11.61 5.32 -17.99
C LEU A 259 12.52 4.35 -18.75
N TYR A 260 13.64 4.82 -19.31
CA TYR A 260 14.60 3.98 -20.01
C TYR A 260 15.62 3.37 -19.03
N HIS A 261 15.72 2.03 -18.96
CA HIS A 261 16.62 1.28 -18.07
C HIS A 261 16.66 1.78 -16.62
N SER A 262 15.52 2.18 -16.07
CA SER A 262 15.49 2.85 -14.77
C SER A 262 15.54 1.84 -13.63
N ARG A 263 16.76 1.55 -13.16
CA ARG A 263 16.97 0.88 -11.86
C ARG A 263 16.73 1.90 -10.74
N PRO A 264 16.12 1.51 -9.60
CA PRO A 264 16.01 2.42 -8.48
C PRO A 264 17.41 2.83 -8.03
N SER A 265 17.62 4.13 -7.80
CA SER A 265 18.89 4.62 -7.28
C SER A 265 19.14 3.99 -5.91
N PHE A 266 20.41 3.70 -5.59
CA PHE A 266 20.76 3.17 -4.27
C PHE A 266 20.23 4.06 -3.14
N GLY A 267 20.26 5.38 -3.33
CA GLY A 267 19.70 6.36 -2.39
C GLY A 267 18.18 6.20 -2.18
N THR A 268 17.42 5.89 -3.23
CA THR A 268 15.96 5.64 -3.14
C THR A 268 15.68 4.41 -2.27
N VAL A 269 16.40 3.31 -2.50
CA VAL A 269 16.22 2.07 -1.72
C VAL A 269 16.58 2.29 -0.26
N VAL A 270 17.71 2.96 0.02
CA VAL A 270 18.14 3.28 1.38
C VAL A 270 17.13 4.21 2.07
N GLY A 271 16.59 5.20 1.37
CA GLY A 271 15.58 6.11 1.91
C GLY A 271 14.28 5.40 2.28
N ILE A 272 13.79 4.50 1.44
CA ILE A 272 12.61 3.67 1.72
C ILE A 272 12.87 2.76 2.91
N ALA A 273 14.02 2.07 2.94
CA ALA A 273 14.40 1.20 4.05
C ALA A 273 14.50 2.00 5.36
N LEU A 274 15.12 3.17 5.37
CA LEU A 274 15.21 4.01 6.57
C LEU A 274 13.84 4.44 7.08
N MET A 275 12.94 4.86 6.17
CA MET A 275 11.56 5.23 6.51
C MET A 275 10.80 4.06 7.13
N MET A 276 10.86 2.88 6.51
CA MET A 276 10.20 1.67 7.01
C MET A 276 10.79 1.20 8.34
N ALA A 277 12.11 1.35 8.54
CA ALA A 277 12.78 1.06 9.80
C ALA A 277 12.27 1.99 10.92
N LEU A 278 12.13 3.29 10.65
CA LEU A 278 11.63 4.25 11.63
C LEU A 278 10.17 3.97 12.02
N LEU A 279 9.30 3.70 11.04
CA LEU A 279 7.91 3.34 11.29
C LEU A 279 7.78 2.04 12.10
N THR A 280 8.56 1.02 11.74
CA THR A 280 8.57 -0.27 12.44
C THR A 280 9.09 -0.12 13.86
N PHE A 281 10.18 0.65 14.04
CA PHE A 281 10.74 0.95 15.36
C PHE A 281 9.73 1.69 16.23
N ALA A 282 9.10 2.76 15.73
CA ALA A 282 8.11 3.52 16.47
C ALA A 282 6.92 2.64 16.89
N PHE A 283 6.44 1.76 16.01
CA PHE A 283 5.34 0.86 16.30
C PHE A 283 5.69 -0.19 17.36
N PHE A 284 6.84 -0.87 17.23
CA PHE A 284 7.28 -1.86 18.23
C PHE A 284 7.69 -1.21 19.56
N TYR A 285 8.22 0.01 19.53
CA TYR A 285 8.52 0.79 20.73
C TYR A 285 7.24 1.19 21.48
N TYR A 286 6.18 1.56 20.76
CA TYR A 286 4.86 1.76 21.35
C TYR A 286 4.34 0.48 22.03
N ILE A 287 4.44 -0.69 21.37
CA ILE A 287 4.03 -1.97 21.97
C ILE A 287 4.87 -2.29 23.21
N TYR A 288 6.19 -2.07 23.16
CA TYR A 288 7.10 -2.28 24.28
C TYR A 288 6.70 -1.44 25.51
N GLN A 289 6.38 -0.16 25.32
CA GLN A 289 6.03 0.74 26.43
C GLN A 289 4.60 0.56 26.93
N GLN A 290 3.63 0.46 26.03
CA GLN A 290 2.20 0.56 26.38
C GLN A 290 1.53 -0.82 26.55
N HIS A 291 2.12 -1.87 25.97
CA HIS A 291 1.54 -3.22 25.96
C HIS A 291 2.62 -4.27 26.27
N PRO A 292 3.25 -4.25 27.46
CA PRO A 292 4.38 -5.12 27.79
C PRO A 292 4.02 -6.61 27.74
N ASN A 293 2.77 -6.98 28.02
CA ASN A 293 2.28 -8.36 27.91
C ASN A 293 2.27 -8.83 26.45
N VAL A 294 1.78 -7.99 25.54
CA VAL A 294 1.79 -8.25 24.09
C VAL A 294 3.23 -8.29 23.57
N TYR A 295 4.11 -7.39 24.04
CA TYR A 295 5.51 -7.38 23.64
C TYR A 295 6.27 -8.64 24.07
N ARG A 296 5.92 -9.24 25.21
CA ARG A 296 6.57 -10.47 25.71
C ARG A 296 6.16 -11.71 24.92
N ASP A 297 4.96 -11.71 24.35
CA ASP A 297 4.43 -12.81 23.54
C ASP A 297 4.80 -12.64 22.06
N ALA A 298 5.78 -13.43 21.60
CA ALA A 298 6.21 -13.39 20.21
C ALA A 298 5.10 -13.78 19.22
N ASN A 299 4.18 -14.67 19.58
CA ASN A 299 3.10 -15.10 18.69
C ASN A 299 2.14 -13.94 18.41
N GLN A 300 1.85 -13.12 19.41
CA GLN A 300 1.04 -11.91 19.24
C GLN A 300 1.74 -10.87 18.35
N LEU A 301 3.05 -10.71 18.45
CA LEU A 301 3.80 -9.81 17.57
C LEU A 301 3.81 -10.27 16.11
N TYR A 302 3.97 -11.59 15.87
CA TYR A 302 3.83 -12.16 14.53
C TYR A 302 2.41 -12.02 14.01
N LEU A 303 1.40 -12.28 14.83
CA LEU A 303 -0.02 -12.10 14.50
C LEU A 303 -0.29 -10.67 14.02
N ILE A 304 0.14 -9.66 14.80
CA ILE A 304 0.01 -8.24 14.41
C ILE A 304 0.68 -7.99 13.06
N SER A 305 1.91 -8.48 12.89
CA SER A 305 2.68 -8.30 11.67
C SER A 305 2.01 -8.94 10.46
N PHE A 306 1.47 -10.16 10.60
CA PHE A 306 0.75 -10.86 9.54
C PHE A 306 -0.56 -10.17 9.16
N VAL A 307 -1.32 -9.66 10.13
CA VAL A 307 -2.56 -8.91 9.86
C VAL A 307 -2.26 -7.64 9.07
N VAL A 308 -1.26 -6.85 9.50
CA VAL A 308 -0.85 -5.62 8.80
C VAL A 308 -0.34 -5.93 7.39
N VAL A 309 0.61 -6.86 7.25
CA VAL A 309 1.18 -7.24 5.95
C VAL A 309 0.11 -7.84 5.02
N GLY A 310 -0.77 -8.69 5.53
CA GLY A 310 -1.86 -9.30 4.76
C GLY A 310 -2.82 -8.27 4.17
N VAL A 311 -3.22 -7.27 4.95
CA VAL A 311 -4.08 -6.18 4.46
C VAL A 311 -3.33 -5.28 3.47
N LEU A 312 -2.03 -5.03 3.65
CA LEU A 312 -1.24 -4.26 2.69
C LEU A 312 -1.01 -5.01 1.37
N LEU A 313 -0.83 -6.33 1.42
CA LEU A 313 -0.78 -7.17 0.21
C LEU A 313 -2.10 -7.13 -0.54
N LEU A 314 -3.22 -7.23 0.17
CA LEU A 314 -4.55 -7.08 -0.42
C LEU A 314 -4.76 -5.68 -0.99
N ALA A 315 -4.33 -4.63 -0.29
CA ALA A 315 -4.38 -3.26 -0.77
C ALA A 315 -3.62 -3.12 -2.10
N LYS A 316 -2.39 -3.64 -2.15
CA LYS A 316 -1.58 -3.65 -3.38
C LYS A 316 -2.27 -4.42 -4.51
N PHE A 317 -2.88 -5.56 -4.23
CA PHE A 317 -3.65 -6.31 -5.22
C PHE A 317 -4.83 -5.50 -5.75
N ILE A 318 -5.63 -4.88 -4.89
CA ILE A 318 -6.78 -4.03 -5.28
C ILE A 318 -6.31 -2.84 -6.14
N LEU A 319 -5.23 -2.17 -5.73
CA LEU A 319 -4.67 -1.01 -6.44
C LEU A 319 -4.03 -1.37 -7.79
N ALA A 320 -3.57 -2.62 -7.96
CA ALA A 320 -3.01 -3.11 -9.21
C ALA A 320 -4.07 -3.50 -10.27
N VAL A 321 -5.36 -3.50 -9.93
CA VAL A 321 -6.44 -3.81 -10.87
C VAL A 321 -6.64 -2.62 -11.83
N ASP A 322 -6.20 -2.77 -13.08
CA ASP A 322 -6.46 -1.78 -14.13
C ASP A 322 -7.86 -1.96 -14.72
N VAL A 323 -8.75 -1.00 -14.46
CA VAL A 323 -10.13 -0.99 -14.97
C VAL A 323 -10.21 -0.06 -16.19
N GLN A 324 -9.65 -0.53 -17.31
CA GLN A 324 -9.56 0.26 -18.55
C GLN A 324 -10.92 0.74 -19.08
N GLN A 325 -11.97 -0.06 -18.87
CA GLN A 325 -13.31 0.26 -19.33
C GLN A 325 -13.92 1.46 -18.57
N TRP A 326 -13.54 1.67 -17.30
CA TRP A 326 -14.11 2.69 -16.40
C TRP A 326 -13.00 3.45 -15.65
N PRO A 327 -12.25 4.36 -16.30
CA PRO A 327 -11.08 5.04 -15.72
C PRO A 327 -11.40 5.87 -14.46
N SER A 328 -12.64 6.38 -14.39
CA SER A 328 -13.15 7.14 -13.24
C SER A 328 -13.33 6.27 -11.99
N LEU A 329 -13.55 4.97 -12.15
CA LEU A 329 -13.66 3.98 -11.08
C LEU A 329 -12.25 3.49 -10.68
N GLY A 330 -11.39 3.19 -11.66
CA GLY A 330 -10.00 2.75 -11.43
C GLY A 330 -9.22 3.72 -10.54
N SER A 331 -9.29 5.02 -10.84
CA SER A 331 -8.67 6.08 -10.04
C SER A 331 -9.21 6.25 -8.61
N LYS A 332 -10.27 5.51 -8.23
CA LYS A 332 -10.93 5.56 -6.92
C LYS A 332 -10.90 4.23 -6.18
N LEU A 333 -10.34 3.16 -6.76
CA LEU A 333 -10.29 1.82 -6.16
C LEU A 333 -9.63 1.81 -4.77
N GLY A 334 -8.74 2.76 -4.48
CA GLY A 334 -8.14 2.92 -3.15
C GLY A 334 -9.15 3.10 -2.02
N TYR A 335 -10.37 3.60 -2.28
CA TYR A 335 -11.43 3.70 -1.27
C TYR A 335 -12.01 2.33 -0.87
N ALA A 336 -11.87 1.30 -1.71
CA ALA A 336 -12.32 -0.06 -1.40
C ALA A 336 -11.34 -0.85 -0.53
N VAL A 337 -10.12 -0.33 -0.27
CA VAL A 337 -9.10 -1.02 0.52
C VAL A 337 -9.58 -1.21 1.97
N PRO A 338 -9.72 -2.46 2.45
CA PRO A 338 -10.42 -2.75 3.71
C PRO A 338 -9.48 -2.61 4.93
N VAL A 339 -8.97 -1.41 5.20
CA VAL A 339 -8.09 -1.12 6.36
C VAL A 339 -8.76 -1.48 7.69
N ALA A 340 -10.10 -1.43 7.75
CA ALA A 340 -10.88 -1.83 8.92
C ALA A 340 -10.69 -3.29 9.34
N VAL A 341 -10.23 -4.18 8.44
CA VAL A 341 -9.86 -5.55 8.81
C VAL A 341 -8.75 -5.57 9.87
N VAL A 342 -7.73 -4.70 9.74
CA VAL A 342 -6.67 -4.57 10.76
C VAL A 342 -7.28 -4.14 12.09
N GLY A 343 -8.14 -3.12 12.05
CA GLY A 343 -8.80 -2.59 13.24
C GLY A 343 -9.66 -3.62 13.95
N MET A 344 -10.54 -4.30 13.22
CA MET A 344 -11.47 -5.28 13.78
C MET A 344 -10.74 -6.50 14.33
N LEU A 345 -9.82 -7.09 13.56
CA LEU A 345 -9.10 -8.30 13.99
C LEU A 345 -8.23 -8.03 15.23
N LEU A 346 -7.46 -6.94 15.24
CA LEU A 346 -6.58 -6.63 16.38
C LEU A 346 -7.37 -6.16 17.61
N ALA A 347 -8.53 -5.51 17.43
CA ALA A 347 -9.39 -5.14 18.53
C ALA A 347 -10.03 -6.36 19.21
N VAL A 348 -10.42 -7.38 18.42
CA VAL A 348 -11.03 -8.62 18.93
C VAL A 348 -9.99 -9.58 19.52
N LEU A 349 -8.82 -9.71 18.88
CA LEU A 349 -7.80 -10.69 19.29
C LEU A 349 -6.85 -10.16 20.36
N ILE A 350 -6.59 -8.85 20.40
CA ILE A 350 -5.55 -8.28 21.28
C ILE A 350 -6.16 -7.19 22.16
N ASN A 351 -6.29 -5.97 21.63
CA ASN A 351 -6.98 -4.87 22.29
C ASN A 351 -7.27 -3.71 21.32
N SER A 352 -8.25 -2.88 21.67
CA SER A 352 -8.67 -1.74 20.86
C SER A 352 -7.62 -0.63 20.76
N ARG A 353 -6.84 -0.37 21.83
CA ARG A 353 -5.84 0.73 21.85
C ARG A 353 -4.70 0.48 20.86
N LEU A 354 -4.17 -0.73 20.81
CA LEU A 354 -3.14 -1.15 19.85
C LEU A 354 -3.72 -1.18 18.43
N ALA A 355 -4.96 -1.66 18.28
CA ALA A 355 -5.65 -1.69 16.99
C ALA A 355 -5.76 -0.29 16.36
N VAL A 356 -6.04 0.76 17.13
CA VAL A 356 -6.05 2.16 16.65
C VAL A 356 -4.69 2.55 16.05
N VAL A 357 -3.58 2.27 16.75
CA VAL A 357 -2.24 2.61 16.26
C VAL A 357 -1.88 1.80 15.02
N ALA A 358 -2.24 0.51 14.98
CA ALA A 358 -2.03 -0.35 13.82
C ALA A 358 -2.84 0.11 12.60
N VAL A 359 -4.08 0.58 12.81
CA VAL A 359 -4.92 1.20 11.76
C VAL A 359 -4.25 2.47 11.23
N ALA A 360 -3.77 3.36 12.10
CA ALA A 360 -3.10 4.58 11.68
C ALA A 360 -1.85 4.29 10.82
N LEU A 361 -1.02 3.33 11.26
CA LEU A 361 0.15 2.87 10.50
C LEU A 361 -0.27 2.28 9.14
N THR A 362 -1.26 1.40 9.14
CA THR A 362 -1.73 0.73 7.91
C THR A 362 -2.33 1.74 6.93
N ALA A 363 -3.15 2.67 7.41
CA ALA A 363 -3.76 3.72 6.60
C ALA A 363 -2.70 4.62 5.94
N LEU A 364 -1.67 5.03 6.69
CA LEU A 364 -0.55 5.79 6.15
C LEU A 364 0.17 5.02 5.04
N LEU A 365 0.46 3.74 5.26
CA LEU A 365 1.12 2.87 4.28
C LEU A 365 0.25 2.62 3.04
N VAL A 366 -1.08 2.52 3.18
CA VAL A 366 -2.01 2.44 2.04
C VAL A 366 -1.98 3.72 1.22
N GLY A 367 -1.94 4.90 1.85
CA GLY A 367 -1.77 6.16 1.14
C GLY A 367 -0.47 6.22 0.35
N MET A 368 0.63 5.72 0.92
CA MET A 368 1.92 5.61 0.22
C MET A 368 1.86 4.64 -0.96
N LEU A 369 1.22 3.46 -0.80
CA LEU A 369 1.05 2.46 -1.86
C LEU A 369 0.16 2.98 -3.01
N ALA A 370 -0.79 3.86 -2.72
CA ALA A 370 -1.68 4.46 -3.71
C ALA A 370 -1.11 5.77 -4.28
N ASP A 371 0.13 5.74 -4.77
CA ASP A 371 0.84 6.89 -5.35
C ASP A 371 0.91 8.13 -4.45
N ASN A 372 1.10 7.90 -3.14
CA ASN A 372 1.19 8.95 -2.12
C ASN A 372 -0.06 9.85 -2.04
N GLN A 373 -1.23 9.31 -2.35
CA GLN A 373 -2.50 10.05 -2.31
C GLN A 373 -3.12 10.02 -0.91
N LEU A 374 -3.06 11.17 -0.22
CA LEU A 374 -3.55 11.35 1.14
C LEU A 374 -5.04 10.96 1.32
N ARG A 375 -5.87 11.11 0.28
CA ARG A 375 -7.29 10.76 0.29
C ARG A 375 -7.56 9.31 0.71
N PHE A 376 -6.72 8.37 0.28
CA PHE A 376 -6.89 6.95 0.62
C PHE A 376 -6.40 6.63 2.03
N ALA A 377 -5.36 7.31 2.50
CA ALA A 377 -4.95 7.22 3.90
C ALA A 377 -6.06 7.73 4.84
N LEU A 378 -6.66 8.88 4.55
CA LEU A 378 -7.76 9.42 5.34
C LEU A 378 -8.99 8.49 5.34
N ALA A 379 -9.37 7.97 4.17
CA ALA A 379 -10.45 7.00 4.05
C ALA A 379 -10.18 5.73 4.87
N GLY A 380 -8.99 5.13 4.72
CA GLY A 380 -8.59 3.95 5.47
C GLY A 380 -8.51 4.18 6.99
N MET A 381 -8.06 5.36 7.41
CA MET A 381 -7.99 5.70 8.84
C MET A 381 -9.39 5.81 9.45
N LEU A 382 -10.30 6.55 8.81
CA LEU A 382 -11.65 6.77 9.35
C LEU A 382 -12.50 5.50 9.33
N THR A 383 -12.47 4.73 8.24
CA THR A 383 -13.15 3.42 8.19
C THR A 383 -12.52 2.43 9.16
N GLY A 384 -11.19 2.46 9.30
CA GLY A 384 -10.47 1.64 10.27
C GLY A 384 -10.86 1.90 11.71
N LEU A 385 -10.95 3.18 12.11
CA LEU A 385 -11.42 3.57 13.44
C LEU A 385 -12.88 3.18 13.68
N ALA A 386 -13.75 3.35 12.68
CA ALA A 386 -15.13 2.89 12.75
C ALA A 386 -15.20 1.36 12.99
N GLY A 387 -14.33 0.58 12.34
CA GLY A 387 -14.19 -0.84 12.56
C GLY A 387 -13.75 -1.20 13.98
N VAL A 388 -12.70 -0.55 14.50
CA VAL A 388 -12.18 -0.77 15.87
C VAL A 388 -13.28 -0.53 16.91
N TYR A 389 -13.94 0.63 16.86
CA TYR A 389 -14.95 0.99 17.85
C TYR A 389 -16.25 0.22 17.65
N GLY A 390 -16.55 -0.21 16.42
CA GLY A 390 -17.69 -1.08 16.11
C GLY A 390 -17.61 -2.44 16.79
N VAL A 391 -16.40 -2.97 17.03
CA VAL A 391 -16.18 -4.28 17.69
C VAL A 391 -15.72 -4.18 19.14
N ALA A 392 -15.51 -2.98 19.68
CA ALA A 392 -14.94 -2.78 21.01
C ALA A 392 -15.78 -3.38 22.17
N LYS A 393 -17.06 -3.71 21.93
CA LYS A 393 -17.96 -4.36 22.90
C LYS A 393 -18.65 -5.58 22.27
N LEU A 394 -17.89 -6.50 21.70
CA LEU A 394 -18.42 -7.68 21.05
C LEU A 394 -18.99 -8.66 22.08
N HIS A 395 -20.32 -8.82 22.09
CA HIS A 395 -21.02 -9.82 22.92
C HIS A 395 -21.69 -10.90 22.07
N ARG A 396 -21.92 -10.64 20.77
CA ARG A 396 -22.57 -11.58 19.84
C ARG A 396 -21.90 -11.50 18.47
N ARG A 397 -21.95 -12.59 17.69
CA ARG A 397 -21.48 -12.60 16.28
C ARG A 397 -22.15 -11.54 15.40
N ARG A 398 -23.40 -11.16 15.68
CA ARG A 398 -24.11 -10.08 14.97
C ARG A 398 -23.41 -8.72 15.13
N ASP A 399 -22.62 -8.52 16.19
CA ASP A 399 -21.92 -7.25 16.41
C ASP A 399 -20.79 -7.04 15.39
N LEU A 400 -20.19 -8.11 14.86
CA LEU A 400 -19.24 -8.02 13.73
C LEU A 400 -19.92 -7.52 12.46
N VAL A 401 -21.12 -8.01 12.15
CA VAL A 401 -21.90 -7.55 10.98
C VAL A 401 -22.28 -6.07 11.13
N ARG A 402 -22.66 -5.64 12.33
CA ARG A 402 -22.96 -4.24 12.63
C ARG A 402 -21.73 -3.34 12.49
N ALA A 403 -20.57 -3.78 12.98
CA ALA A 403 -19.31 -3.06 12.80
C ALA A 403 -18.96 -2.92 11.30
N GLY A 404 -19.25 -3.95 10.51
CA GLY A 404 -19.20 -3.94 9.06
C GLY A 404 -20.06 -2.86 8.40
N MET A 405 -21.33 -2.79 8.77
CA MET A 405 -22.27 -1.78 8.29
C MET A 405 -21.81 -0.36 8.67
N LEU A 406 -21.36 -0.16 9.91
CA LEU A 406 -20.82 1.12 10.37
C LEU A 406 -19.58 1.53 9.56
N THR A 407 -18.70 0.59 9.27
CA THR A 407 -17.51 0.79 8.43
C THR A 407 -17.91 1.19 7.01
N GLY A 408 -18.90 0.51 6.42
CA GLY A 408 -19.41 0.83 5.08
C GLY A 408 -20.05 2.22 5.01
N LEU A 409 -20.92 2.56 5.98
CA LEU A 409 -21.52 3.90 6.07
C LEU A 409 -20.47 5.00 6.22
N THR A 410 -19.47 4.76 7.07
CA THR A 410 -18.32 5.68 7.22
C THR A 410 -17.56 5.82 5.92
N GLY A 411 -17.31 4.71 5.21
CA GLY A 411 -16.65 4.70 3.91
C GLY A 411 -17.38 5.52 2.86
N VAL A 412 -18.71 5.39 2.78
CA VAL A 412 -19.56 6.20 1.89
C VAL A 412 -19.44 7.69 2.24
N GLY A 413 -19.62 8.03 3.52
CA GLY A 413 -19.56 9.42 3.98
C GLY A 413 -18.21 10.09 3.72
N VAL A 414 -17.10 9.39 3.99
CA VAL A 414 -15.75 9.91 3.76
C VAL A 414 -15.44 10.04 2.28
N THR A 415 -15.81 9.05 1.46
CA THR A 415 -15.60 9.11 0.01
C THR A 415 -16.37 10.30 -0.58
N TRP A 416 -17.64 10.47 -0.22
CA TRP A 416 -18.42 11.63 -0.65
C TRP A 416 -17.83 12.95 -0.17
N GLY A 417 -17.42 13.05 1.10
CA GLY A 417 -16.81 14.26 1.64
C GLY A 417 -15.55 14.69 0.88
N ILE A 418 -14.64 13.76 0.59
CA ILE A 418 -13.38 14.04 -0.12
C ILE A 418 -13.65 14.39 -1.59
N GLU A 419 -14.51 13.63 -2.28
CA GLU A 419 -14.78 13.85 -3.70
C GLU A 419 -15.59 15.13 -3.95
N LEU A 420 -16.49 15.52 -3.04
CA LEU A 420 -17.18 16.81 -3.09
C LEU A 420 -16.19 17.96 -2.88
N ALA A 421 -15.27 17.83 -1.92
CA ALA A 421 -14.21 18.82 -1.71
C ALA A 421 -13.28 18.96 -2.93
N SER A 422 -13.14 17.89 -3.72
CA SER A 422 -12.36 17.85 -4.97
C SER A 422 -13.13 18.36 -6.19
N GLN A 423 -14.35 18.88 -6.02
CA GLN A 423 -15.23 19.39 -7.09
C GLN A 423 -15.57 18.35 -8.16
N THR A 424 -15.60 17.07 -7.80
CA THR A 424 -16.00 15.99 -8.72
C THR A 424 -17.50 16.13 -9.07
N PRO A 425 -17.92 15.95 -10.35
CA PRO A 425 -19.34 16.06 -10.72
C PRO A 425 -20.24 15.03 -10.01
N LEU A 426 -21.37 15.49 -9.43
CA LEU A 426 -22.29 14.63 -8.68
C LEU A 426 -22.80 13.40 -9.46
N ALA A 427 -22.94 13.53 -10.78
CA ALA A 427 -23.40 12.44 -11.66
C ALA A 427 -22.46 11.20 -11.63
N ILE A 428 -21.16 11.41 -11.38
CA ILE A 428 -20.15 10.35 -11.27
C ILE A 428 -19.95 9.94 -9.80
N LEU A 429 -20.12 10.90 -8.90
CA LEU A 429 -19.86 10.79 -7.46
C LEU A 429 -20.87 9.91 -6.73
N GLY A 430 -22.15 10.01 -7.11
CA GLY A 430 -23.25 9.30 -6.46
C GLY A 430 -23.10 7.77 -6.49
N PRO A 431 -23.08 7.12 -7.67
CA PRO A 431 -23.07 5.65 -7.74
C PRO A 431 -21.73 5.02 -7.36
N ALA A 432 -20.61 5.58 -7.82
CA ALA A 432 -19.28 5.00 -7.63
C ALA A 432 -18.79 5.11 -6.18
N GLY A 433 -18.99 6.28 -5.54
CA GLY A 433 -18.61 6.47 -4.13
C GLY A 433 -19.44 5.61 -3.18
N LEU A 434 -20.74 5.47 -3.47
CA LEU A 434 -21.63 4.57 -2.74
C LEU A 434 -21.18 3.11 -2.86
N ALA A 435 -20.92 2.65 -4.09
CA ALA A 435 -20.49 1.28 -4.35
C ALA A 435 -19.16 0.94 -3.66
N LEU A 436 -18.16 1.81 -3.75
CA LEU A 436 -16.84 1.58 -3.15
C LEU A 436 -16.89 1.61 -1.61
N GLY A 437 -17.66 2.53 -1.01
CA GLY A 437 -17.86 2.58 0.43
C GLY A 437 -18.57 1.34 0.99
N ILE A 438 -19.64 0.89 0.31
CA ILE A 438 -20.34 -0.35 0.67
C ILE A 438 -19.43 -1.56 0.51
N LEU A 439 -18.69 -1.64 -0.60
CA LEU A 439 -17.74 -2.71 -0.87
C LEU A 439 -16.66 -2.78 0.22
N ASN A 440 -16.14 -1.64 0.68
CA ASN A 440 -15.18 -1.58 1.78
C ASN A 440 -15.72 -2.24 3.06
N GLY A 441 -16.93 -1.86 3.50
CA GLY A 441 -17.56 -2.42 4.70
C GLY A 441 -17.87 -3.92 4.56
N LEU A 442 -18.38 -4.34 3.40
CA LEU A 442 -18.69 -5.73 3.11
C LEU A 442 -17.41 -6.60 3.10
N LEU A 443 -16.39 -6.18 2.36
CA LEU A 443 -15.09 -6.86 2.32
C LEU A 443 -14.48 -6.94 3.72
N SER A 444 -14.53 -5.84 4.49
CA SER A 444 -13.99 -5.82 5.85
C SER A 444 -14.67 -6.84 6.76
N THR A 445 -15.99 -6.98 6.66
CA THR A 445 -16.77 -7.94 7.45
C THR A 445 -16.47 -9.38 7.07
N ILE A 446 -16.47 -9.68 5.76
CA ILE A 446 -16.23 -11.03 5.24
C ILE A 446 -14.82 -11.48 5.60
N LEU A 447 -13.81 -10.64 5.36
CA LEU A 447 -12.41 -10.95 5.63
C LEU A 447 -12.15 -11.10 7.13
N THR A 448 -12.72 -10.23 7.96
CA THR A 448 -12.60 -10.35 9.43
C THR A 448 -13.19 -11.67 9.91
N ASN A 449 -14.43 -12.00 9.52
CA ASN A 449 -15.08 -13.25 9.92
C ASN A 449 -14.33 -14.50 9.41
N GLY A 450 -13.81 -14.47 8.18
CA GLY A 450 -13.08 -15.59 7.59
C GLY A 450 -11.68 -15.78 8.17
N ALA A 451 -10.98 -14.68 8.47
CA ALA A 451 -9.62 -14.73 9.00
C ALA A 451 -9.58 -15.01 10.51
N LEU A 452 -10.61 -14.63 11.26
CA LEU A 452 -10.61 -14.73 12.73
C LEU A 452 -10.30 -16.16 13.24
N PRO A 453 -10.96 -17.24 12.79
CA PRO A 453 -10.66 -18.58 13.30
C PRO A 453 -9.24 -19.06 12.99
N VAL A 454 -8.71 -18.69 11.82
CA VAL A 454 -7.34 -19.04 11.40
C VAL A 454 -6.33 -18.32 12.29
N LEU A 455 -6.57 -17.04 12.55
CA LEU A 455 -5.70 -16.19 13.37
C LEU A 455 -5.77 -16.55 14.85
N GLU A 456 -6.93 -16.98 15.38
CA GLU A 456 -7.06 -17.55 16.73
C GLU A 456 -6.18 -18.78 16.90
N HIS A 457 -6.24 -19.72 15.93
CA HIS A 457 -5.44 -20.94 15.97
C HIS A 457 -3.94 -20.66 15.87
N LEU A 458 -3.52 -19.80 14.93
CA LEU A 458 -2.11 -19.44 14.76
C LEU A 458 -1.56 -18.61 15.93
N GLY A 459 -2.40 -17.75 16.52
CA GLY A 459 -2.04 -16.92 17.65
C GLY A 459 -2.09 -17.64 19.00
N GLY A 460 -2.80 -18.77 19.10
CA GLY A 460 -3.10 -19.44 20.37
C GLY A 460 -4.00 -18.59 21.28
N ILE A 461 -4.84 -17.73 20.69
CA ILE A 461 -5.65 -16.75 21.41
C ILE A 461 -7.10 -17.24 21.51
N THR A 462 -7.65 -17.24 22.71
CA THR A 462 -9.08 -17.47 22.93
C THR A 462 -9.85 -16.15 22.78
N SER A 463 -10.48 -15.94 21.63
CA SER A 463 -11.28 -14.72 21.41
C SER A 463 -12.67 -14.83 22.07
N PRO A 464 -13.36 -13.69 22.28
CA PRO A 464 -14.77 -13.67 22.68
C PRO A 464 -15.69 -14.47 21.73
N VAL A 465 -15.38 -14.50 20.43
CA VAL A 465 -16.18 -15.26 19.45
C VAL A 465 -16.03 -16.76 19.69
N ARG A 466 -14.81 -17.23 19.95
CA ARG A 466 -14.55 -18.63 20.28
C ARG A 466 -15.22 -19.05 21.58
N LEU A 467 -15.20 -18.19 22.61
CA LEU A 467 -15.91 -18.46 23.86
C LEU A 467 -17.42 -18.57 23.64
N LEU A 468 -18.01 -17.70 22.80
CA LEU A 468 -19.43 -17.79 22.46
C LEU A 468 -19.80 -19.09 21.75
N GLU A 469 -18.94 -19.59 20.85
CA GLU A 469 -19.15 -20.90 20.21
C GLU A 469 -19.16 -22.03 21.23
N LEU A 470 -18.20 -22.04 22.15
CA LEU A 470 -18.10 -23.03 23.22
C LEU A 470 -19.32 -23.02 24.14
N THR A 471 -20.02 -21.88 24.25
CA THR A 471 -21.26 -21.79 25.02
C THR A 471 -22.50 -22.23 24.25
N SER A 472 -22.36 -22.68 23.01
CA SER A 472 -23.50 -23.17 22.23
C SER A 472 -23.91 -24.58 22.67
N PRO A 473 -25.20 -24.83 22.96
CA PRO A 473 -25.72 -26.19 23.20
C PRO A 473 -25.52 -27.13 22.00
N SER A 474 -25.16 -26.61 20.83
CA SER A 474 -24.86 -27.41 19.65
C SER A 474 -23.50 -28.10 19.72
N GLU A 475 -22.60 -27.67 20.61
CA GLU A 475 -21.24 -28.20 20.73
C GLU A 475 -21.22 -29.70 21.03
N PRO A 476 -20.43 -30.52 20.32
CA PRO A 476 -20.46 -31.97 20.45
C PRO A 476 -20.21 -32.47 21.88
N LEU A 477 -19.27 -31.85 22.59
CA LEU A 477 -18.92 -32.25 23.96
C LEU A 477 -20.01 -31.87 24.97
N LEU A 478 -20.65 -30.70 24.83
CA LEU A 478 -21.77 -30.31 25.69
C LEU A 478 -23.01 -31.14 25.42
N LYS A 479 -23.29 -31.50 24.17
CA LYS A 479 -24.31 -32.50 23.84
C LYS A 479 -24.01 -33.81 24.54
N ARG A 480 -22.78 -34.30 24.44
CA ARG A 480 -22.37 -35.54 25.10
C ARG A 480 -22.60 -35.47 26.62
N LEU A 481 -22.22 -34.37 27.27
CA LEU A 481 -22.49 -34.13 28.69
C LEU A 481 -23.99 -34.15 29.01
N ALA A 482 -24.82 -33.47 28.21
CA ALA A 482 -26.27 -33.44 28.39
C ALA A 482 -26.94 -34.82 28.25
N TRP A 483 -26.41 -35.69 27.39
CA TRP A 483 -26.96 -37.03 27.16
C TRP A 483 -26.44 -38.10 28.13
N GLU A 484 -25.13 -38.11 28.42
CA GLU A 484 -24.49 -39.14 29.25
C GLU A 484 -24.51 -38.80 30.76
N ALA A 485 -24.51 -37.51 31.11
CA ALA A 485 -24.49 -37.02 32.50
C ALA A 485 -25.43 -35.79 32.67
N PRO A 486 -26.75 -35.96 32.50
CA PRO A 486 -27.72 -34.85 32.47
C PRO A 486 -27.76 -34.04 33.78
N GLY A 487 -27.53 -34.68 34.92
CA GLY A 487 -27.49 -34.01 36.22
C GLY A 487 -26.31 -33.05 36.36
N THR A 488 -25.14 -33.48 35.86
CA THR A 488 -23.92 -32.67 35.77
C THR A 488 -24.09 -31.54 34.74
N TYR A 489 -24.74 -31.78 33.60
CA TYR A 489 -25.06 -30.73 32.63
C TYR A 489 -25.94 -29.64 33.25
N HIS A 490 -27.01 -30.02 33.94
CA HIS A 490 -27.88 -29.06 34.62
C HIS A 490 -27.16 -28.27 35.71
N HIS A 491 -26.33 -28.95 36.52
CA HIS A 491 -25.46 -28.30 37.49
C HIS A 491 -24.56 -27.24 36.82
N SER A 492 -23.85 -27.62 35.75
CA SER A 492 -22.94 -26.74 35.02
C SER A 492 -23.64 -25.49 34.46
N VAL A 493 -24.88 -25.62 34.00
CA VAL A 493 -25.70 -24.48 33.55
C VAL A 493 -26.03 -23.52 34.69
N MET A 494 -26.31 -24.05 35.88
CA MET A 494 -26.61 -23.25 37.08
C MET A 494 -25.36 -22.53 37.59
N VAL A 495 -24.23 -23.22 37.63
CA VAL A 495 -22.91 -22.64 37.94
C VAL A 495 -22.56 -21.52 36.97
N ALA A 496 -22.85 -21.69 35.67
CA ALA A 496 -22.63 -20.63 34.68
C ALA A 496 -23.49 -19.39 34.95
N ASN A 497 -24.79 -19.56 35.24
CA ASN A 497 -25.68 -18.44 35.56
C ASN A 497 -25.21 -17.65 36.80
N LEU A 498 -24.77 -18.36 37.85
CA LEU A 498 -24.19 -17.74 39.05
C LEU A 498 -22.89 -17.01 38.72
N GLY A 499 -21.97 -17.71 38.03
CA GLY A 499 -20.66 -17.20 37.69
C GLY A 499 -20.73 -15.96 36.78
N GLU A 500 -21.64 -15.92 35.82
CA GLU A 500 -21.85 -14.76 34.96
C GLU A 500 -22.28 -13.52 35.72
N ALA A 501 -23.28 -13.66 36.60
CA ALA A 501 -23.76 -12.55 37.42
C ALA A 501 -22.64 -12.01 38.32
N ALA A 502 -21.84 -12.90 38.90
CA ALA A 502 -20.67 -12.54 39.69
C ALA A 502 -19.58 -11.85 38.85
N ALA A 503 -19.29 -12.39 37.66
CA ALA A 503 -18.30 -11.82 36.75
C ALA A 503 -18.68 -10.42 36.28
N GLU A 504 -19.97 -10.22 35.94
CA GLU A 504 -20.51 -8.91 35.56
C GLU A 504 -20.40 -7.90 36.71
N ALA A 505 -20.72 -8.31 37.94
CA ALA A 505 -20.68 -7.44 39.12
C ALA A 505 -19.28 -6.89 39.43
N ILE A 506 -18.21 -7.66 39.14
CA ILE A 506 -16.83 -7.26 39.43
C ILE A 506 -16.02 -6.85 38.18
N GLY A 507 -16.64 -6.87 36.99
CA GLY A 507 -15.97 -6.59 35.72
C GLY A 507 -14.90 -7.63 35.35
N ALA A 508 -15.14 -8.91 35.67
CA ALA A 508 -14.35 -10.04 35.17
C ALA A 508 -14.87 -10.49 33.78
N ASP A 509 -14.14 -11.39 33.12
CA ASP A 509 -14.53 -11.88 31.78
C ASP A 509 -15.72 -12.85 31.88
N ILE A 510 -16.91 -12.32 31.61
CA ILE A 510 -18.20 -13.05 31.64
C ILE A 510 -18.19 -14.27 30.72
N LEU A 511 -17.63 -14.16 29.51
CA LEU A 511 -17.64 -15.25 28.53
C LEU A 511 -16.68 -16.38 28.94
N THR A 512 -15.54 -16.02 29.54
CA THR A 512 -14.60 -17.00 30.08
C THR A 512 -15.23 -17.75 31.26
N VAL A 513 -15.93 -17.06 32.17
CA VAL A 513 -16.62 -17.72 33.30
C VAL A 513 -17.77 -18.61 32.81
N ARG A 514 -18.63 -18.14 31.90
CA ARG A 514 -19.72 -18.93 31.32
C ARG A 514 -19.19 -20.20 30.65
N ALA A 515 -18.22 -20.06 29.76
CA ALA A 515 -17.62 -21.21 29.08
C ALA A 515 -16.93 -22.14 30.10
N GLY A 516 -16.12 -21.59 31.00
CA GLY A 516 -15.45 -22.36 32.05
C GLY A 516 -16.44 -23.20 32.87
N ALA A 517 -17.54 -22.60 33.31
CA ALA A 517 -18.59 -23.29 34.06
C ALA A 517 -19.29 -24.40 33.28
N TYR A 518 -19.52 -24.24 31.97
CA TYR A 518 -20.11 -25.34 31.16
C TYR A 518 -19.20 -26.56 31.03
N TYR A 519 -17.88 -26.37 31.09
CA TYR A 519 -16.92 -27.44 30.89
C TYR A 519 -16.22 -27.91 32.17
N HIS A 520 -16.33 -27.20 33.31
CA HIS A 520 -15.54 -27.48 34.52
C HIS A 520 -15.61 -28.94 34.97
N ASP A 521 -16.77 -29.56 34.75
CA ASP A 521 -17.14 -30.87 35.27
C ASP A 521 -17.16 -32.00 34.22
N ILE A 522 -16.67 -31.75 32.99
CA ILE A 522 -16.74 -32.74 31.90
C ILE A 522 -16.03 -34.06 32.20
N GLY A 523 -15.08 -34.08 33.14
CA GLY A 523 -14.42 -35.31 33.55
C GLY A 523 -15.37 -36.34 34.17
N LYS A 524 -16.52 -35.89 34.72
CA LYS A 524 -17.58 -36.77 35.23
C LYS A 524 -18.15 -37.67 34.13
N LEU A 525 -17.98 -37.34 32.84
CA LEU A 525 -18.31 -38.22 31.70
C LEU A 525 -17.61 -39.58 31.74
N ARG A 526 -16.42 -39.69 32.36
CA ARG A 526 -15.74 -41.00 32.46
C ARG A 526 -16.53 -41.98 33.30
N ARG A 527 -17.20 -41.49 34.37
CA ARG A 527 -17.87 -42.33 35.38
C ARG A 527 -19.14 -41.64 35.93
N PRO A 528 -20.17 -41.37 35.11
CA PRO A 528 -21.30 -40.51 35.53
C PRO A 528 -22.04 -41.02 36.76
N SER A 529 -22.17 -42.34 36.91
CA SER A 529 -22.88 -43.00 38.02
C SER A 529 -22.21 -42.86 39.38
N PHE A 530 -20.99 -42.31 39.47
CA PHE A 530 -20.32 -42.03 40.75
C PHE A 530 -20.61 -40.63 41.28
N PHE A 531 -21.35 -39.80 40.55
CA PHE A 531 -21.66 -38.43 40.96
C PHE A 531 -23.13 -38.31 41.33
N ALA A 532 -23.39 -37.74 42.51
CA ALA A 532 -24.70 -37.79 43.16
C ALA A 532 -25.81 -37.14 42.32
N GLU A 533 -25.48 -36.07 41.59
CA GLU A 533 -26.40 -35.37 40.71
C GLU A 533 -26.91 -36.21 39.53
N ASN A 534 -26.23 -37.31 39.17
CA ASN A 534 -26.61 -38.22 38.09
C ASN A 534 -27.28 -39.51 38.60
N LEU A 535 -27.40 -39.71 39.91
CA LEU A 535 -28.07 -40.86 40.50
C LEU A 535 -29.59 -40.67 40.38
N LEU A 536 -30.20 -41.21 39.32
CA LEU A 536 -31.65 -41.18 39.08
C LEU A 536 -32.40 -42.20 39.97
N GLY A 537 -32.21 -42.12 41.28
CA GLY A 537 -32.79 -43.06 42.26
C GLY A 537 -32.06 -44.42 42.37
N SER A 538 -30.91 -44.56 41.72
CA SER A 538 -30.02 -45.72 41.87
C SER A 538 -29.25 -45.67 43.19
N GLU A 539 -28.88 -46.84 43.74
CA GLU A 539 -28.01 -46.92 44.92
C GLU A 539 -26.69 -46.17 44.68
N ASN A 540 -26.19 -45.48 45.71
CA ASN A 540 -24.94 -44.76 45.63
C ASN A 540 -23.74 -45.75 45.63
N PRO A 541 -22.94 -45.82 44.56
CA PRO A 541 -21.81 -46.75 44.49
C PRO A 541 -20.79 -46.55 45.62
N HIS A 542 -20.68 -45.34 46.15
CA HIS A 542 -19.74 -45.00 47.22
C HIS A 542 -20.04 -45.67 48.56
N ASP A 543 -21.26 -46.18 48.76
CA ASP A 543 -21.62 -46.88 50.01
C ASP A 543 -20.93 -48.25 50.13
N ARG A 544 -20.44 -48.80 49.02
CA ARG A 544 -19.73 -50.09 48.95
C ARG A 544 -18.21 -49.95 48.82
N LEU A 545 -17.68 -48.73 48.85
CA LEU A 545 -16.26 -48.44 48.60
C LEU A 545 -15.57 -47.91 49.84
N ALA A 546 -14.26 -48.17 49.94
CA ALA A 546 -13.41 -47.51 50.93
C ALA A 546 -13.42 -45.98 50.71
N PRO A 547 -13.37 -45.15 51.77
CA PRO A 547 -13.37 -43.69 51.62
C PRO A 547 -12.21 -43.15 50.78
N SER A 548 -11.02 -43.75 50.88
CA SER A 548 -9.85 -43.40 50.07
C SER A 548 -10.08 -43.66 48.58
N LEU A 549 -10.66 -44.80 48.22
CA LEU A 549 -11.00 -45.14 46.83
C LEU A 549 -12.11 -44.21 46.28
N SER A 550 -13.13 -43.91 47.09
CA SER A 550 -14.16 -42.93 46.73
C SER A 550 -13.57 -41.56 46.45
N THR A 551 -12.63 -41.12 47.28
CA THR A 551 -11.93 -39.85 47.12
C THR A 551 -11.07 -39.84 45.85
N LEU A 552 -10.38 -40.94 45.54
CA LEU A 552 -9.63 -41.06 44.30
C LEU A 552 -10.54 -40.97 43.06
N ILE A 553 -11.70 -41.64 43.07
CA ILE A 553 -12.67 -41.60 41.96
C ILE A 553 -13.22 -40.19 41.77
N ILE A 554 -13.56 -39.51 42.87
CA ILE A 554 -14.09 -38.15 42.80
C ILE A 554 -13.00 -37.21 42.32
N THR A 555 -11.83 -37.18 42.95
CA THR A 555 -10.76 -36.25 42.58
C THR A 555 -10.21 -36.47 41.17
N SER A 556 -10.34 -37.69 40.60
CA SER A 556 -9.87 -37.97 39.24
C SER A 556 -10.64 -37.20 38.17
N HIS A 557 -11.88 -36.75 38.42
CA HIS A 557 -12.67 -36.04 37.40
C HIS A 557 -11.95 -34.77 36.90
N VAL A 558 -11.12 -34.14 37.72
CA VAL A 558 -10.32 -32.99 37.30
C VAL A 558 -9.32 -33.40 36.21
N LYS A 559 -8.53 -34.45 36.47
CA LYS A 559 -7.54 -35.00 35.50
C LYS A 559 -8.22 -35.55 34.25
N ASP A 560 -9.29 -36.33 34.45
CA ASP A 560 -10.11 -36.88 33.38
C ASP A 560 -10.71 -35.76 32.51
N GLY A 561 -11.12 -34.65 33.14
CA GLY A 561 -11.65 -33.48 32.46
C GLY A 561 -10.60 -32.75 31.64
N VAL A 562 -9.39 -32.57 32.17
CA VAL A 562 -8.25 -32.00 31.42
C VAL A 562 -7.88 -32.85 30.22
N GLU A 563 -7.88 -34.19 30.35
CA GLU A 563 -7.63 -35.10 29.23
C GLU A 563 -8.70 -34.95 28.13
N ILE A 564 -9.98 -35.02 28.50
CA ILE A 564 -11.10 -34.84 27.55
C ILE A 564 -11.03 -33.46 26.89
N ALA A 565 -10.75 -32.41 27.66
CA ALA A 565 -10.62 -31.05 27.13
C ALA A 565 -9.51 -30.94 26.07
N ARG A 566 -8.37 -31.59 26.29
CA ARG A 566 -7.26 -31.65 25.33
C ARG A 566 -7.62 -32.46 24.09
N GLU A 567 -8.31 -33.60 24.24
CA GLU A 567 -8.81 -34.40 23.11
C GLU A 567 -9.74 -33.58 22.21
N TYR A 568 -10.62 -32.76 22.80
CA TYR A 568 -11.55 -31.88 22.09
C TYR A 568 -10.94 -30.52 21.71
N LYS A 569 -9.64 -30.31 21.96
CA LYS A 569 -8.91 -29.06 21.64
C LYS A 569 -9.59 -27.82 22.22
N LEU A 570 -10.07 -27.92 23.46
CA LEU A 570 -10.56 -26.75 24.18
C LEU A 570 -9.44 -25.74 24.41
N PRO A 571 -9.74 -24.44 24.49
CA PRO A 571 -8.72 -23.42 24.73
C PRO A 571 -8.09 -23.59 26.13
N GLU A 572 -6.80 -23.24 26.25
CA GLU A 572 -6.04 -23.42 27.49
C GLU A 572 -6.71 -22.75 28.70
N LYS A 573 -7.28 -21.54 28.53
CA LYS A 573 -8.03 -20.85 29.58
C LYS A 573 -9.17 -21.68 30.18
N ILE A 574 -9.82 -22.51 29.37
CA ILE A 574 -10.92 -23.38 29.83
C ILE A 574 -10.34 -24.63 30.51
N ILE A 575 -9.26 -25.18 29.98
CA ILE A 575 -8.53 -26.30 30.59
C ILE A 575 -8.03 -25.92 31.99
N GLU A 576 -7.49 -24.71 32.15
CA GLU A 576 -7.04 -24.16 33.43
C GLU A 576 -8.19 -24.06 34.44
N ILE A 577 -9.40 -23.63 34.02
CA ILE A 577 -10.57 -23.59 34.90
C ILE A 577 -10.98 -25.02 35.32
N ILE A 578 -11.00 -25.98 34.39
CA ILE A 578 -11.27 -27.38 34.70
C ILE A 578 -10.26 -27.89 35.74
N GLU A 579 -8.98 -27.58 35.59
CA GLU A 579 -7.94 -28.01 36.53
C GLU A 579 -8.07 -27.35 37.92
N GLN A 580 -8.50 -26.09 37.96
CA GLN A 580 -8.43 -25.24 39.16
C GLN A 580 -9.74 -25.11 39.94
N HIS A 581 -10.90 -25.49 39.39
CA HIS A 581 -12.20 -25.14 39.99
C HIS A 581 -12.42 -25.72 41.40
N HIS A 582 -11.73 -26.80 41.79
CA HIS A 582 -11.72 -27.28 43.18
C HIS A 582 -10.46 -26.88 43.98
N GLY A 583 -9.43 -26.35 43.31
CA GLY A 583 -8.17 -25.98 43.93
C GLY A 583 -7.57 -27.16 44.69
N THR A 584 -7.27 -26.95 45.96
CA THR A 584 -6.76 -27.98 46.89
C THR A 584 -7.77 -28.32 47.98
N SER A 585 -9.06 -28.12 47.70
CA SER A 585 -10.14 -28.28 48.69
C SER A 585 -10.17 -29.70 49.28
N LEU A 586 -10.60 -29.81 50.53
CA LEU A 586 -10.79 -31.10 51.20
C LEU A 586 -12.10 -31.77 50.75
N VAL A 587 -12.04 -33.05 50.40
CA VAL A 587 -13.21 -33.91 50.16
C VAL A 587 -13.78 -34.35 51.52
N SER A 588 -14.47 -33.42 52.18
CA SER A 588 -14.85 -33.50 53.61
C SER A 588 -15.69 -34.73 53.97
N CYS A 589 -16.67 -35.11 53.14
CA CYS A 589 -17.54 -36.26 53.41
C CYS A 589 -16.77 -37.57 53.58
N PHE A 590 -15.82 -37.86 52.68
CA PHE A 590 -15.04 -39.10 52.74
C PHE A 590 -13.91 -39.03 53.76
N TYR A 591 -13.34 -37.85 54.00
CA TYR A 591 -12.40 -37.66 55.10
C TYR A 591 -13.06 -37.95 56.46
N GLN A 592 -14.27 -37.44 56.69
CA GLN A 592 -15.03 -37.72 57.91
C GLN A 592 -15.41 -39.20 58.03
N LYS A 593 -15.86 -39.83 56.94
CA LYS A 593 -16.12 -41.29 56.91
C LYS A 593 -14.87 -42.10 57.24
N ALA A 594 -13.69 -41.69 56.76
CA ALA A 594 -12.43 -42.34 57.07
C ALA A 594 -12.09 -42.22 58.57
N LEU A 595 -12.22 -41.02 59.14
CA LEU A 595 -11.98 -40.78 60.57
C LEU A 595 -12.92 -41.61 61.46
N GLN A 596 -14.20 -41.72 61.07
CA GLN A 596 -15.19 -42.53 61.78
C GLN A 596 -14.95 -44.04 61.68
N ALA A 597 -14.29 -44.50 60.61
CA ALA A 597 -13.93 -45.91 60.40
C ALA A 597 -12.65 -46.33 61.15
N GLU A 598 -12.11 -45.47 62.03
CA GLU A 598 -10.91 -45.69 62.86
C GLU A 598 -9.66 -46.20 62.10
N GLN A 599 -9.52 -45.85 60.81
CA GLN A 599 -8.31 -46.21 60.06
C GLN A 599 -7.10 -45.44 60.62
N LYS A 600 -6.05 -46.16 61.03
CA LYS A 600 -4.80 -45.54 61.52
C LYS A 600 -4.04 -44.90 60.35
N GLY A 601 -3.50 -43.70 60.57
CA GLY A 601 -2.61 -43.03 59.61
C GLY A 601 -3.32 -42.18 58.54
N ILE A 602 -4.58 -41.80 58.74
CA ILE A 602 -5.31 -40.90 57.84
C ILE A 602 -4.64 -39.53 57.83
N GLN A 603 -4.13 -39.10 56.67
CA GLN A 603 -3.65 -37.74 56.45
C GLN A 603 -4.69 -36.94 55.65
N GLU A 604 -4.90 -35.69 56.03
CA GLU A 604 -5.82 -34.80 55.31
C GLU A 604 -5.40 -34.60 53.84
N ALA A 605 -4.09 -34.63 53.58
CA ALA A 605 -3.52 -34.51 52.23
C ALA A 605 -4.02 -35.59 51.26
N ASP A 606 -4.32 -36.81 51.74
CA ASP A 606 -4.82 -37.91 50.91
C ASP A 606 -6.27 -37.70 50.45
N PHE A 607 -6.97 -36.73 51.06
CA PHE A 607 -8.36 -36.42 50.79
C PHE A 607 -8.55 -35.04 50.14
N ARG A 608 -7.46 -34.37 49.74
CA ARG A 608 -7.50 -33.07 49.06
C ARG A 608 -7.36 -33.23 47.55
N TYR A 609 -7.94 -32.29 46.81
CA TYR A 609 -7.65 -32.16 45.40
C TYR A 609 -6.17 -31.79 45.18
N PRO A 610 -5.55 -32.24 44.07
CA PRO A 610 -4.13 -32.00 43.82
C PRO A 610 -3.80 -30.53 43.47
N GLY A 611 -4.81 -29.70 43.18
CA GLY A 611 -4.60 -28.33 42.70
C GLY A 611 -4.23 -28.25 41.22
N PRO A 612 -3.76 -27.07 40.76
CA PRO A 612 -3.40 -25.90 41.57
C PRO A 612 -4.60 -25.09 42.08
N LYS A 613 -4.36 -24.16 43.03
CA LYS A 613 -5.38 -23.17 43.44
C LYS A 613 -5.76 -22.27 42.24
N PRO A 614 -6.94 -21.64 42.24
CA PRO A 614 -7.31 -20.64 41.25
C PRO A 614 -6.22 -19.58 41.04
N GLN A 615 -5.76 -19.44 39.80
CA GLN A 615 -4.76 -18.44 39.41
C GLN A 615 -5.39 -17.14 38.87
N THR A 616 -6.69 -17.19 38.54
CA THR A 616 -7.44 -16.10 37.92
C THR A 616 -8.71 -15.79 38.70
N ARG A 617 -9.24 -14.57 38.55
CA ARG A 617 -10.52 -14.19 39.17
C ARG A 617 -11.66 -15.04 38.61
N GLU A 618 -11.60 -15.34 37.32
CA GLU A 618 -12.57 -16.16 36.60
C GLU A 618 -12.61 -17.61 37.13
N ALA A 619 -11.46 -18.25 37.31
CA ALA A 619 -11.40 -19.59 37.91
C ALA A 619 -11.91 -19.62 39.35
N ALA A 620 -11.60 -18.58 40.14
CA ALA A 620 -12.11 -18.44 41.50
C ALA A 620 -13.63 -18.22 41.54
N ILE A 621 -14.20 -17.45 40.60
CA ILE A 621 -15.66 -17.31 40.48
C ILE A 621 -16.31 -18.68 40.21
N VAL A 622 -15.76 -19.47 39.27
CA VAL A 622 -16.29 -20.80 38.96
C VAL A 622 -16.22 -21.72 40.18
N MET A 623 -15.11 -21.72 40.92
CA MET A 623 -14.98 -22.46 42.19
C MET A 623 -16.06 -22.09 43.21
N LEU A 624 -16.28 -20.78 43.41
CA LEU A 624 -17.25 -20.29 44.38
C LEU A 624 -18.68 -20.61 43.94
N ALA A 625 -18.98 -20.45 42.65
CA ALA A 625 -20.29 -20.76 42.08
C ALA A 625 -20.61 -22.26 42.16
N ASP A 626 -19.67 -23.15 41.84
CA ASP A 626 -19.78 -24.60 41.99
C ASP A 626 -20.09 -24.99 43.44
N SER A 627 -19.27 -24.50 44.38
CA SER A 627 -19.43 -24.82 45.80
C SER A 627 -20.77 -24.34 46.36
N VAL A 628 -21.23 -23.15 45.94
CA VAL A 628 -22.51 -22.57 46.37
C VAL A 628 -23.70 -23.29 45.73
N GLU A 629 -23.66 -23.59 44.43
CA GLU A 629 -24.73 -24.32 43.74
C GLU A 629 -24.94 -25.68 44.37
N ALA A 630 -23.86 -26.45 44.54
CA ALA A 630 -23.92 -27.80 45.07
C ALA A 630 -24.49 -27.82 46.51
N ALA A 631 -24.08 -26.86 47.34
CA ALA A 631 -24.57 -26.74 48.71
C ALA A 631 -26.05 -26.35 48.76
N VAL A 632 -26.48 -25.37 47.95
CA VAL A 632 -27.88 -24.91 47.94
C VAL A 632 -28.81 -25.97 47.35
N ARG A 633 -28.36 -26.71 46.33
CA ARG A 633 -29.11 -27.81 45.71
C ARG A 633 -29.43 -28.94 46.69
N SER A 634 -28.61 -29.11 47.73
CA SER A 634 -28.83 -30.10 48.79
C SER A 634 -29.87 -29.67 49.84
N MET A 635 -30.34 -28.42 49.81
CA MET A 635 -31.33 -27.90 50.76
C MET A 635 -32.76 -28.07 50.26
N ASN A 636 -33.68 -28.40 51.18
CA ASN A 636 -35.11 -28.46 50.90
C ASN A 636 -35.76 -27.07 51.04
N HIS A 637 -36.07 -26.41 49.91
CA HIS A 637 -36.76 -25.11 49.85
C HIS A 637 -36.29 -24.06 50.88
N PRO A 638 -35.00 -23.67 50.85
CA PRO A 638 -34.44 -22.74 51.82
C PRO A 638 -35.03 -21.32 51.69
N PRO A 639 -35.36 -20.62 52.79
CA PRO A 639 -35.75 -19.22 52.74
C PRO A 639 -34.56 -18.31 52.37
N PRO A 640 -34.79 -17.09 51.83
CA PRO A 640 -33.72 -16.24 51.30
C PRO A 640 -32.59 -15.93 52.30
N GLY A 641 -32.93 -15.67 53.57
CA GLY A 641 -31.92 -15.41 54.60
C GLY A 641 -31.02 -16.62 54.91
N GLN A 642 -31.51 -17.85 54.74
CA GLN A 642 -30.67 -19.05 54.86
C GLN A 642 -29.74 -19.22 53.66
N ILE A 643 -30.22 -18.88 52.45
CA ILE A 643 -29.39 -18.86 51.24
C ILE A 643 -28.23 -17.87 51.42
N GLU A 644 -28.51 -16.63 51.85
CA GLU A 644 -27.46 -15.63 52.09
C GLU A 644 -26.46 -16.10 53.15
N GLY A 645 -26.94 -16.61 54.28
CA GLY A 645 -26.08 -17.14 55.33
C GLY A 645 -25.19 -18.29 54.86
N LEU A 646 -25.68 -19.16 53.97
CA LEU A 646 -24.89 -20.25 53.40
C LEU A 646 -23.85 -19.73 52.40
N VAL A 647 -24.23 -18.85 51.47
CA VAL A 647 -23.32 -18.26 50.47
C VAL A 647 -22.13 -17.61 51.15
N ARG A 648 -22.39 -16.73 52.14
CA ARG A 648 -21.34 -16.03 52.88
C ARG A 648 -20.43 -16.99 53.66
N ARG A 649 -20.99 -18.07 54.20
CA ARG A 649 -20.22 -19.10 54.91
C ARG A 649 -19.28 -19.84 53.98
N ILE A 650 -19.74 -20.29 52.82
CA ILE A 650 -18.92 -21.01 51.84
C ILE A 650 -17.77 -20.14 51.34
N ILE A 651 -18.05 -18.87 51.01
CA ILE A 651 -17.00 -17.91 50.61
C ILE A 651 -15.96 -17.76 51.72
N LYS A 652 -16.40 -17.64 52.97
CA LYS A 652 -15.50 -17.52 54.13
C LYS A 652 -14.69 -18.80 54.37
N GLU A 653 -15.28 -19.98 54.20
CA GLU A 653 -14.59 -21.27 54.31
C GLU A 653 -13.48 -21.39 53.25
N LYS A 654 -13.77 -21.05 51.98
CA LYS A 654 -12.76 -21.05 50.91
C LYS A 654 -11.63 -20.05 51.16
N LEU A 655 -11.96 -18.87 51.68
CA LEU A 655 -10.99 -17.87 52.09
C LEU A 655 -10.10 -18.37 53.25
N HIS A 656 -10.69 -18.99 54.28
CA HIS A 656 -9.95 -19.52 55.41
C HIS A 656 -9.08 -20.74 55.06
N ASP A 657 -9.51 -21.56 54.09
CA ASP A 657 -8.74 -22.68 53.54
C ASP A 657 -7.64 -22.21 52.56
N GLY A 658 -7.48 -20.90 52.38
CA GLY A 658 -6.46 -20.30 51.51
C GLY A 658 -6.68 -20.56 50.01
N GLN A 659 -7.87 -21.01 49.59
CA GLN A 659 -8.12 -21.34 48.17
C GLN A 659 -8.01 -20.13 47.24
N LEU A 660 -8.11 -18.92 47.79
CA LEU A 660 -8.12 -17.66 47.03
C LEU A 660 -6.78 -16.90 47.07
N ASP A 661 -5.73 -17.50 47.66
CA ASP A 661 -4.43 -16.82 47.90
C ASP A 661 -3.65 -16.51 46.61
N GLU A 662 -3.92 -17.26 45.54
CA GLU A 662 -3.16 -17.21 44.28
C GLU A 662 -3.93 -16.51 43.14
N CYS A 663 -5.06 -15.86 43.44
CA CYS A 663 -5.83 -15.07 42.49
C CYS A 663 -6.02 -13.62 42.94
N ALA A 664 -6.28 -12.73 41.99
CA ALA A 664 -6.41 -11.29 42.25
C ALA A 664 -7.84 -10.86 42.67
N LEU A 665 -8.52 -11.63 43.52
CA LEU A 665 -9.81 -11.22 44.10
C LEU A 665 -9.60 -10.35 45.34
N THR A 666 -10.31 -9.23 45.42
CA THR A 666 -10.31 -8.36 46.60
C THR A 666 -11.47 -8.70 47.55
N PHE A 667 -11.39 -8.28 48.82
CA PHE A 667 -12.53 -8.41 49.75
C PHE A 667 -13.80 -7.73 49.25
N ARG A 668 -13.65 -6.62 48.50
CA ARG A 668 -14.78 -5.95 47.85
C ARG A 668 -15.41 -6.84 46.77
N ASP A 669 -14.59 -7.52 45.98
CA ASP A 669 -15.08 -8.45 44.95
C ASP A 669 -15.86 -9.59 45.59
N LEU A 670 -15.38 -10.17 46.69
CA LEU A 670 -16.08 -11.25 47.41
C LEU A 670 -17.47 -10.84 47.89
N GLU A 671 -17.63 -9.60 48.37
CA GLU A 671 -18.93 -9.08 48.80
C GLU A 671 -19.90 -8.91 47.61
N LEU A 672 -19.39 -8.38 46.49
CA LEU A 672 -20.18 -8.23 45.25
C LEU A 672 -20.58 -9.60 44.67
N ILE A 673 -19.68 -10.59 44.69
CA ILE A 673 -19.94 -11.98 44.28
C ILE A 673 -21.03 -12.59 45.17
N ALA A 674 -20.93 -12.43 46.50
CA ALA A 674 -21.94 -12.95 47.43
C ALA A 674 -23.33 -12.39 47.13
N HIS A 675 -23.44 -11.07 46.93
CA HIS A 675 -24.70 -10.43 46.57
C HIS A 675 -25.25 -10.92 45.22
N ALA A 676 -24.40 -11.07 44.20
CA ALA A 676 -24.80 -11.58 42.89
C ALA A 676 -25.35 -13.02 42.99
N PHE A 677 -24.66 -13.90 43.73
CA PHE A 677 -25.13 -15.28 43.95
C PHE A 677 -26.46 -15.33 44.69
N VAL A 678 -26.62 -14.56 45.77
CA VAL A 678 -27.88 -14.50 46.53
C VAL A 678 -29.04 -14.03 45.65
N HIS A 679 -28.81 -13.03 44.80
CA HIS A 679 -29.82 -12.52 43.88
C HIS A 679 -30.27 -13.59 42.88
N VAL A 680 -29.33 -14.28 42.23
CA VAL A 680 -29.61 -15.33 41.24
C VAL A 680 -30.33 -16.52 41.91
N LEU A 681 -29.83 -17.00 43.05
CA LEU A 681 -30.41 -18.14 43.76
C LEU A 681 -31.83 -17.86 44.28
N THR A 682 -32.06 -16.66 44.83
CA THR A 682 -33.41 -16.28 45.33
C THR A 682 -34.43 -16.30 44.19
N GLY A 683 -34.04 -15.86 42.98
CA GLY A 683 -34.89 -15.93 41.80
C GLY A 683 -35.17 -17.36 41.30
N LEU A 684 -34.21 -18.27 41.45
CA LEU A 684 -34.33 -19.67 41.02
C LEU A 684 -35.20 -20.52 41.94
N PHE A 685 -35.09 -20.34 43.26
CA PHE A 685 -35.86 -21.12 44.25
C PHE A 685 -37.25 -20.56 44.54
N HIS A 686 -37.61 -19.38 44.00
CA HIS A 686 -38.92 -18.75 44.22
C HIS A 686 -39.61 -18.34 42.90
N THR A 687 -40.45 -19.22 42.37
CA THR A 687 -41.56 -18.96 41.41
C THR A 687 -42.56 -20.13 41.56
N ARG A 688 -43.90 -20.05 41.60
CA ARG A 688 -44.99 -19.09 41.33
C ARG A 688 -45.99 -19.16 42.51
N VAL A 689 -46.78 -18.10 42.75
CA VAL A 689 -47.97 -18.18 43.61
C VAL A 689 -48.82 -19.37 43.15
N GLU A 690 -49.01 -20.38 44.01
CA GLU A 690 -50.02 -21.41 43.77
C GLU A 690 -51.39 -20.74 43.78
N TYR A 691 -52.08 -20.75 42.65
CA TYR A 691 -53.50 -20.40 42.64
C TYR A 691 -54.23 -21.44 43.50
N PRO A 692 -54.98 -21.03 44.54
CA PRO A 692 -55.68 -21.96 45.39
C PRO A 692 -56.62 -22.81 44.53
N ARG A 693 -56.49 -24.13 44.61
CA ARG A 693 -57.47 -25.05 44.05
C ARG A 693 -58.77 -24.81 44.80
N VAL A 694 -59.79 -24.33 44.09
CA VAL A 694 -61.15 -24.24 44.61
C VAL A 694 -61.67 -25.67 44.78
N GLU A 695 -61.69 -26.18 46.01
CA GLU A 695 -62.45 -27.37 46.36
C GLU A 695 -63.95 -27.02 46.36
N ASN A 696 -64.63 -27.33 45.25
CA ASN A 696 -66.09 -27.34 45.23
C ASN A 696 -66.61 -28.63 45.87
N GLY A 697 -66.90 -28.56 47.16
CA GLY A 697 -67.69 -29.55 47.87
C GLY A 697 -69.18 -29.45 47.51
N LYS A 698 -69.72 -30.56 46.99
CA LYS A 698 -71.08 -31.10 47.18
C LYS A 698 -72.30 -30.21 46.81
N GLY A 699 -72.92 -30.57 45.69
CA GLY A 699 -74.34 -30.38 45.41
C GLY A 699 -74.80 -31.40 44.38
N ALA A 700 -75.62 -32.37 44.80
CA ALA A 700 -76.13 -33.47 44.01
C ALA A 700 -77.32 -33.07 43.11
N MET A 701 -77.44 -33.79 41.98
CA MET A 701 -78.60 -34.04 41.08
C MET A 701 -78.16 -33.82 39.62
N SER A 702 -78.47 -34.64 38.61
CA SER A 702 -79.07 -35.96 38.47
C SER A 702 -78.98 -36.35 36.98
N TYR A 703 -78.62 -37.60 36.68
CA TYR A 703 -78.99 -38.43 35.53
C TYR A 703 -78.59 -38.08 34.07
N ASP A 704 -77.79 -39.04 33.54
CA ASP A 704 -77.86 -39.78 32.26
C ASP A 704 -77.89 -39.08 30.89
N GLY A 705 -77.02 -39.60 30.00
CA GLY A 705 -77.09 -39.40 28.56
C GLY A 705 -75.88 -39.96 27.82
N ASP A 706 -76.03 -41.18 27.31
CA ASP A 706 -75.13 -41.97 26.46
C ASP A 706 -74.37 -41.19 25.36
N SER A 707 -73.14 -41.63 25.09
CA SER A 707 -72.47 -41.48 23.79
C SER A 707 -73.06 -42.51 22.81
N PRO A 708 -73.13 -42.28 21.48
CA PRO A 708 -71.89 -42.39 20.69
C PRO A 708 -71.82 -41.60 19.35
N GLU A 709 -70.58 -41.54 18.84
CA GLU A 709 -70.17 -41.65 17.44
C GLU A 709 -70.69 -40.73 16.31
N SER A 710 -69.69 -40.09 15.68
CA SER A 710 -69.36 -40.17 14.24
C SER A 710 -69.95 -39.15 13.24
N ALA A 711 -69.06 -38.84 12.28
CA ALA A 711 -69.29 -38.34 10.92
C ALA A 711 -69.79 -36.89 10.80
N ARG A 712 -69.49 -36.11 9.76
CA ARG A 712 -68.53 -36.03 8.64
C ARG A 712 -68.89 -34.69 7.97
N GLU A 713 -67.90 -34.06 7.34
CA GLU A 713 -68.00 -33.25 6.10
C GLU A 713 -69.07 -32.15 5.95
N GLY A 714 -68.62 -30.97 5.50
CA GLY A 714 -69.53 -29.96 4.95
C GLY A 714 -68.89 -28.62 4.68
N GLU A 715 -68.34 -28.46 3.48
CA GLU A 715 -67.91 -27.22 2.85
C GLU A 715 -68.93 -26.08 2.93
N GLY A 716 -68.47 -24.81 2.84
CA GLY A 716 -69.38 -23.74 2.44
C GLY A 716 -68.97 -22.29 2.71
N ARG A 717 -68.12 -21.75 1.83
CA ARG A 717 -68.16 -20.38 1.26
C ARG A 717 -68.22 -19.12 2.16
N GLU A 718 -67.14 -18.33 2.00
CA GLU A 718 -67.13 -16.91 1.59
C GLU A 718 -68.26 -15.98 2.08
N ARG A 719 -67.89 -14.96 2.86
CA ARG A 719 -68.16 -13.55 2.50
C ARG A 719 -67.04 -12.61 2.95
N VAL A 720 -66.54 -11.88 1.98
CA VAL A 720 -65.75 -10.66 2.08
C VAL A 720 -66.63 -9.52 2.62
N ALA A 721 -66.11 -8.72 3.56
CA ALA A 721 -66.50 -7.33 3.73
C ALA A 721 -65.34 -6.51 4.29
N VAL A 722 -64.78 -5.69 3.41
CA VAL A 722 -63.84 -4.60 3.70
C VAL A 722 -64.58 -3.46 4.38
N SER A 723 -64.02 -2.89 5.45
CA SER A 723 -64.33 -1.54 5.90
C SER A 723 -63.07 -0.86 6.43
N ARG A 724 -62.71 0.24 5.77
CA ARG A 724 -61.68 1.22 6.13
C ARG A 724 -62.28 2.26 7.07
N GLN A 725 -61.49 2.71 8.05
CA GLN A 725 -61.41 4.10 8.55
C GLN A 725 -60.18 4.13 9.50
N ALA A 726 -59.04 4.74 9.21
CA ALA A 726 -58.69 6.13 8.89
C ALA A 726 -58.83 7.11 10.07
N GLY A 727 -57.71 7.72 10.48
CA GLY A 727 -57.67 9.03 11.13
C GLY A 727 -56.58 9.19 12.19
N GLY A 728 -55.48 9.88 11.85
CA GLY A 728 -54.50 10.40 12.80
C GLY A 728 -53.07 10.42 12.27
#